data_AF-A0A960SZI2-F1
#
_entry.id   AF-A0A960SZI2-F1
#
_cell.length_a   1.000
_cell.length_b   1.000
_cell.length_c   1.000
_cell.angle_alpha   90.00
_cell.angle_beta   90.00
_cell.angle_gamma   90.00
#
_symmetry.space_group_name_H-M   'P 1'
#
loop_
_entity.id
_entity.type
_entity.pdbx_description
1 polymer ?
#
loop_
_entity_poly.entity_id
_entity_poly.type
_entity_poly.pdbx_seq_one_letter_code
_entity_poly.pdbx_strand_id
1 'polypeptide(L)'
;GPFAGKVALNSDKNVIENTGLIELYETVLQRAKELSIDNSSNPVSTDGINQALLLAATRLSTLYELLAQEAYSDAQDPTITVGDDDGLDGVASFTHAFQNFEPDLLHEELSLLRGTDFRKSYPVYNRMFWNYAKGLGEAAYNVNYNIYDANTDGFINEDDARILFPQGHGDAWGHFVNAIDKHYDLLQATNFSWRSRSELYSLMQNVLEVDYLDEKSFAKLAAGRARAGRDIVRGTYRLKYTQNPDGQWQGYTDSADPARAWGVSEWGHRAGQAAYFDWAVANALLPEDASGATPVPNPEGLDKIERSGAIDEIGEIAAAFHEIQVAMDEADGGVNPLGFDSDAITFDIDPFYDHESWEGQLHFEQIYERAVAAGENALATLDFAAQADNKLRRISDDTDELLHEAMRQDLDYRNRLIEIFGRPYSGTIGFGKAFPEGYEGPDNLLFAYLDRTKVEQVIPDGTGSEDTTTLEFNEIKNTVIGLASNKDLVDIYKSTSGGSTQLSTAVQTFILGNSYEDPTATFTMPIARASDYGYKAPDDWGQRTSYGRIQRALEEMLREEVALKGDIDTYVAFLGDYETLVLRLRNQIELIDDKEGLDDAITGVRAGINSTVVAVQTGIGIAKIIGNTAEGVAEAIAEAFPTSVGFSNDVTSIGRGIALASAVGFGTATDTANDIAEIGIRIAELVRDEVIARLERDGARVDYVSEVEGMMAEIELLSGAEAPMRAAIGERLQNLEILRQEYFTAQAEGFRLLREREAFNKSLAAMVQKNRYQDMVLRLSRNEAMGKYQTAFNHAARYTWLTAKAYDFETSLDPGHSAAPGPVYDQIVKERQLGLWSDGVPAAGQGGLAEILNHLNGNFQVLKGQLGINNPQFAAEKISLRGELFRIGPPLDDGGTAASDDRWKDALKARIVPDLNKLPEFVR
;
A
#
# COMPACT_ATOMS: atom_id res chain seq x y z
N GLY A 1 -8.25 -11.86 -5.34
CA GLY A 1 -8.06 -13.20 -5.94
C GLY A 1 -8.68 -13.21 -7.33
N PRO A 2 -8.86 -14.37 -7.97
CA PRO A 2 -9.72 -14.46 -9.16
C PRO A 2 -11.18 -14.24 -8.75
N PHE A 3 -12.01 -13.76 -9.67
CA PHE A 3 -13.43 -13.52 -9.39
C PHE A 3 -14.13 -14.80 -8.91
N ALA A 4 -14.54 -14.83 -7.64
CA ALA A 4 -15.24 -15.95 -6.99
C ALA A 4 -16.75 -15.71 -6.83
N GLY A 5 -17.26 -14.60 -7.37
CA GLY A 5 -18.65 -14.19 -7.25
C GLY A 5 -18.77 -12.75 -6.74
N LYS A 6 -19.99 -12.22 -6.83
CA LYS A 6 -20.29 -10.86 -6.42
C LYS A 6 -20.08 -10.70 -4.92
N VAL A 7 -19.43 -9.60 -4.56
CA VAL A 7 -19.21 -9.21 -3.15
C VAL A 7 -20.22 -8.16 -2.71
N ALA A 8 -20.41 -7.99 -1.40
CA ALA A 8 -21.25 -6.92 -0.89
C ALA A 8 -20.58 -5.56 -1.20
N LEU A 9 -21.32 -4.62 -1.77
CA LEU A 9 -20.85 -3.23 -1.93
C LEU A 9 -21.33 -2.43 -0.72
N ASN A 10 -20.60 -2.48 0.38
CA ASN A 10 -20.85 -1.66 1.56
C ASN A 10 -19.53 -1.09 2.11
N SER A 11 -19.64 -0.09 2.98
CA SER A 11 -18.49 0.58 3.59
C SER A 11 -17.93 -0.15 4.81
N ASP A 12 -18.38 -1.38 5.09
CA ASP A 12 -17.88 -2.12 6.24
C ASP A 12 -16.38 -2.40 6.05
N LYS A 13 -15.61 -2.11 7.10
CA LYS A 13 -14.16 -2.32 7.12
C LYS A 13 -13.77 -3.73 6.66
N ASN A 14 -14.51 -4.75 7.13
CA ASN A 14 -14.28 -6.14 6.76
C ASN A 14 -14.50 -6.43 5.28
N VAL A 15 -15.33 -5.66 4.58
CA VAL A 15 -15.56 -5.82 3.14
C VAL A 15 -14.47 -5.11 2.34
N ILE A 16 -14.08 -3.89 2.74
CA ILE A 16 -13.04 -3.12 2.05
C ILE A 16 -11.66 -3.76 2.22
N GLU A 17 -11.34 -4.29 3.40
CA GLU A 17 -10.00 -4.83 3.70
C GLU A 17 -9.80 -6.27 3.25
N ASN A 18 -10.87 -7.06 3.10
CA ASN A 18 -10.75 -8.50 2.75
C ASN A 18 -11.17 -8.83 1.31
N THR A 19 -11.57 -7.84 0.50
CA THR A 19 -12.00 -8.06 -0.89
C THR A 19 -10.93 -7.57 -1.86
N GLY A 20 -10.55 -8.41 -2.83
CA GLY A 20 -9.60 -8.02 -3.87
C GLY A 20 -10.19 -7.01 -4.86
N LEU A 21 -9.31 -6.21 -5.49
CA LEU A 21 -9.73 -5.19 -6.46
C LEU A 21 -10.49 -5.80 -7.64
N ILE A 22 -10.02 -6.92 -8.18
CA ILE A 22 -10.68 -7.62 -9.29
C ILE A 22 -12.11 -8.03 -8.87
N GLU A 23 -12.29 -8.61 -7.69
CA GLU A 23 -13.61 -8.99 -7.18
C GLU A 23 -14.57 -7.80 -7.06
N LEU A 24 -14.06 -6.66 -6.58
CA LEU A 24 -14.84 -5.43 -6.42
C LEU A 24 -15.23 -4.84 -7.78
N TYR A 25 -14.28 -4.65 -8.68
CA TYR A 25 -14.52 -4.07 -10.00
C TYR A 25 -15.42 -4.97 -10.87
N GLU A 26 -15.27 -6.29 -10.82
CA GLU A 26 -16.18 -7.25 -11.45
C GLU A 26 -17.61 -7.10 -10.92
N THR A 27 -17.76 -7.02 -9.59
CA THR A 27 -19.07 -6.86 -8.97
C THR A 27 -19.75 -5.58 -9.45
N VAL A 28 -18.99 -4.48 -9.51
CA VAL A 28 -19.50 -3.18 -10.00
C VAL A 28 -19.88 -3.27 -11.48
N LEU A 29 -19.02 -3.83 -12.34
CA LEU A 29 -19.28 -3.98 -13.77
C LEU A 29 -20.53 -4.84 -14.03
N GLN A 30 -20.63 -6.00 -13.39
CA GLN A 30 -21.79 -6.88 -13.52
C GLN A 30 -23.07 -6.20 -13.02
N ARG A 31 -23.00 -5.47 -11.90
CA ARG A 31 -24.15 -4.73 -11.38
C ARG A 31 -24.57 -3.61 -12.34
N ALA A 32 -23.62 -2.90 -12.94
CA ALA A 32 -23.90 -1.88 -13.93
C ALA A 32 -24.57 -2.47 -15.18
N LYS A 33 -24.07 -3.60 -15.69
CA LYS A 33 -24.69 -4.32 -16.82
C LYS A 33 -26.12 -4.73 -16.53
N GLU A 34 -26.38 -5.34 -15.36
CA GLU A 34 -27.72 -5.78 -14.92
C GLU A 34 -28.74 -4.65 -14.81
N LEU A 35 -28.28 -3.45 -14.41
CA LEU A 35 -29.14 -2.27 -14.31
C LEU A 35 -29.36 -1.56 -15.65
N SER A 36 -28.58 -1.89 -16.68
CA SER A 36 -28.56 -1.18 -17.96
C SER A 36 -28.80 -2.11 -19.17
N ILE A 37 -27.72 -2.59 -19.80
CA ILE A 37 -27.75 -3.30 -21.08
C ILE A 37 -28.33 -4.73 -20.97
N ASP A 38 -28.20 -5.37 -19.80
CA ASP A 38 -28.70 -6.73 -19.54
C ASP A 38 -30.05 -6.73 -18.80
N ASN A 39 -30.65 -5.55 -18.57
CA ASN A 39 -31.93 -5.46 -17.89
C ASN A 39 -33.06 -6.01 -18.79
N SER A 40 -33.56 -7.20 -18.46
CA SER A 40 -34.62 -7.88 -19.22
C SER A 40 -35.97 -7.14 -19.25
N SER A 41 -36.23 -6.25 -18.30
CA SER A 41 -37.53 -5.57 -18.15
C SER A 41 -37.55 -4.17 -18.75
N ASN A 42 -36.42 -3.46 -18.69
CA ASN A 42 -36.27 -2.12 -19.22
C ASN A 42 -34.79 -1.87 -19.57
N PRO A 43 -34.30 -2.41 -20.71
CA PRO A 43 -32.92 -2.21 -21.11
C PRO A 43 -32.70 -0.72 -21.44
N VAL A 44 -31.70 -0.12 -20.82
CA VAL A 44 -31.31 1.27 -21.06
C VAL A 44 -29.89 1.29 -21.62
N SER A 45 -29.77 1.76 -22.86
CA SER A 45 -28.49 1.92 -23.56
C SER A 45 -28.42 3.34 -24.12
N THR A 46 -27.55 4.14 -23.52
CA THR A 46 -27.20 5.47 -24.01
C THR A 46 -25.70 5.51 -24.26
N ASP A 47 -25.21 6.46 -25.05
CA ASP A 47 -23.78 6.57 -25.32
C ASP A 47 -22.97 6.72 -24.01
N GLY A 48 -23.46 7.50 -23.05
CA GLY A 48 -22.80 7.65 -21.75
C GLY A 48 -22.77 6.37 -20.91
N ILE A 49 -23.81 5.53 -20.97
CA ILE A 49 -23.83 4.22 -20.29
C ILE A 49 -22.84 3.27 -20.96
N ASN A 50 -22.85 3.17 -22.29
CA ASN A 50 -21.94 2.30 -23.02
C ASN A 50 -20.48 2.68 -22.76
N GLN A 51 -20.17 3.97 -22.66
CA GLN A 51 -18.85 4.47 -22.29
C GLN A 51 -18.45 4.11 -20.87
N ALA A 52 -19.34 4.30 -19.90
CA ALA A 52 -19.04 3.94 -18.51
C ALA A 52 -18.78 2.42 -18.36
N LEU A 53 -19.53 1.59 -19.09
CA LEU A 53 -19.32 0.14 -19.12
C LEU A 53 -17.99 -0.21 -19.79
N LEU A 54 -17.66 0.43 -20.92
CA LEU A 54 -16.43 0.21 -21.64
C LEU A 54 -15.20 0.60 -20.79
N LEU A 55 -15.22 1.78 -20.18
CA LEU A 55 -14.17 2.22 -19.26
C LEU A 55 -14.00 1.23 -18.09
N ALA A 56 -15.10 0.80 -17.46
CA ALA A 56 -15.03 -0.18 -16.38
C ALA A 56 -14.45 -1.52 -16.85
N ALA A 57 -14.83 -1.99 -18.05
CA ALA A 57 -14.27 -3.19 -18.65
C ALA A 57 -12.77 -3.02 -18.95
N THR A 58 -12.34 -1.95 -19.59
CA THR A 58 -10.92 -1.68 -19.91
C THR A 58 -10.06 -1.60 -18.67
N ARG A 59 -10.52 -0.92 -17.59
CA ARG A 59 -9.77 -0.87 -16.32
C ARG A 59 -9.59 -2.26 -15.70
N LEU A 60 -10.63 -3.09 -15.76
CA LEU A 60 -10.56 -4.48 -15.30
C LEU A 60 -9.64 -5.31 -16.18
N SER A 61 -9.67 -5.11 -17.51
CA SER A 61 -8.74 -5.73 -18.45
C SER A 61 -7.29 -5.38 -18.13
N THR A 62 -6.98 -4.13 -17.78
CA THR A 62 -5.63 -3.72 -17.36
C THR A 62 -5.17 -4.43 -16.08
N LEU A 63 -6.07 -4.69 -15.12
CA LEU A 63 -5.69 -5.47 -13.92
C LEU A 63 -5.30 -6.91 -14.29
N TYR A 64 -6.03 -7.55 -15.20
CA TYR A 64 -5.67 -8.88 -15.70
C TYR A 64 -4.43 -8.86 -16.61
N GLU A 65 -4.22 -7.78 -17.38
CA GLU A 65 -3.02 -7.58 -18.20
C GLU A 65 -1.75 -7.60 -17.35
N LEU A 66 -1.75 -6.90 -16.21
CA LEU A 66 -0.61 -6.86 -15.31
C LEU A 66 -0.26 -8.27 -14.82
N LEU A 67 -1.26 -9.06 -14.43
CA LEU A 67 -1.06 -10.45 -14.03
C LEU A 67 -0.58 -11.33 -15.19
N ALA A 68 -1.10 -11.10 -16.40
CA ALA A 68 -0.71 -11.84 -17.60
C ALA A 68 0.75 -11.57 -17.99
N GLN A 69 1.17 -10.30 -17.93
CA GLN A 69 2.54 -9.88 -18.23
C GLN A 69 3.53 -10.37 -17.19
N GLU A 70 3.13 -10.39 -15.91
CA GLU A 70 3.95 -10.98 -14.86
C GLU A 70 4.14 -12.48 -15.10
N ALA A 71 3.04 -13.23 -15.25
CA ALA A 71 3.08 -14.66 -15.55
C ALA A 71 3.88 -14.99 -16.82
N TYR A 72 3.77 -14.15 -17.86
CA TYR A 72 4.56 -14.31 -19.08
C TYR A 72 6.04 -14.04 -18.84
N SER A 73 6.38 -12.97 -18.12
CA SER A 73 7.78 -12.66 -17.78
C SER A 73 8.41 -13.78 -16.96
N ASP A 74 7.72 -14.27 -15.94
CA ASP A 74 8.19 -15.38 -15.10
C ASP A 74 8.45 -16.63 -15.96
N ALA A 75 7.56 -16.93 -16.91
CA ALA A 75 7.75 -18.06 -17.81
C ALA A 75 8.98 -17.91 -18.73
N GLN A 76 9.38 -16.68 -19.04
CA GLN A 76 10.54 -16.40 -19.89
C GLN A 76 11.84 -16.27 -19.09
N ASP A 77 11.78 -16.28 -17.76
CA ASP A 77 12.94 -16.12 -16.88
C ASP A 77 13.42 -17.49 -16.36
N PRO A 78 14.56 -18.01 -16.85
CA PRO A 78 15.14 -19.24 -16.33
C PRO A 78 16.07 -19.00 -15.12
N THR A 79 16.15 -17.76 -14.60
CA THR A 79 17.10 -17.42 -13.55
C THR A 79 16.55 -17.72 -12.15
N ILE A 80 17.48 -17.95 -11.23
CA ILE A 80 17.21 -17.82 -9.80
C ILE A 80 18.24 -16.83 -9.29
N THR A 81 17.81 -15.59 -9.13
CA THR A 81 18.68 -14.52 -8.64
C THR A 81 18.82 -14.65 -7.12
N VAL A 82 20.02 -14.96 -6.62
CA VAL A 82 20.35 -14.84 -5.19
C VAL A 82 20.79 -13.39 -4.94
N GLY A 83 20.34 -12.77 -3.84
CA GLY A 83 20.61 -11.37 -3.55
C GLY A 83 22.10 -11.06 -3.33
N ASP A 84 22.47 -9.80 -3.58
CA ASP A 84 23.85 -9.28 -3.47
C ASP A 84 24.39 -9.25 -2.02
N ASP A 85 23.53 -9.39 -1.00
CA ASP A 85 23.87 -9.10 0.40
C ASP A 85 24.94 -10.03 1.01
N ASP A 86 25.17 -11.21 0.43
CA ASP A 86 26.16 -12.19 0.92
C ASP A 86 27.28 -12.51 -0.08
N GLY A 87 27.42 -11.75 -1.19
CA GLY A 87 28.48 -11.99 -2.17
C GLY A 87 28.33 -13.29 -2.96
N LEU A 88 27.11 -13.83 -3.03
CA LEU A 88 26.74 -14.93 -3.92
C LEU A 88 26.41 -14.36 -5.30
N ASP A 89 27.41 -13.77 -5.96
CA ASP A 89 27.33 -13.39 -7.37
C ASP A 89 26.92 -14.63 -8.18
N GLY A 90 25.72 -14.60 -8.75
CA GLY A 90 25.26 -15.52 -9.78
C GLY A 90 25.45 -16.99 -9.44
N VAL A 91 24.66 -17.52 -8.50
CA VAL A 91 24.42 -18.97 -8.52
C VAL A 91 23.62 -19.26 -9.79
N ALA A 92 24.31 -19.59 -10.88
CA ALA A 92 23.71 -20.26 -12.02
C ALA A 92 23.05 -21.52 -11.47
N SER A 93 21.73 -21.45 -11.31
CA SER A 93 20.99 -22.44 -10.55
C SER A 93 20.67 -23.61 -11.49
N PHE A 94 21.19 -24.79 -11.16
CA PHE A 94 20.73 -26.05 -11.75
C PHE A 94 19.32 -26.45 -11.26
N THR A 95 18.72 -25.65 -10.37
CA THR A 95 17.34 -25.82 -9.90
C THR A 95 16.44 -24.74 -10.46
N HIS A 96 15.16 -25.07 -10.65
CA HIS A 96 14.06 -24.17 -11.00
C HIS A 96 13.06 -24.02 -9.85
N ALA A 97 12.29 -22.93 -9.85
CA ALA A 97 11.43 -22.55 -8.74
C ALA A 97 10.36 -23.61 -8.43
N PHE A 98 9.92 -24.37 -9.43
CA PHE A 98 8.87 -25.38 -9.31
C PHE A 98 9.36 -26.80 -9.61
N GLN A 99 10.62 -27.12 -9.34
CA GLN A 99 11.16 -28.48 -9.57
C GLN A 99 10.46 -29.62 -8.84
N ASN A 100 9.68 -29.31 -7.80
CA ASN A 100 8.87 -30.31 -7.11
C ASN A 100 7.55 -30.62 -7.83
N PHE A 101 7.15 -29.78 -8.78
CA PHE A 101 5.91 -29.90 -9.54
C PHE A 101 6.17 -30.19 -11.02
N GLU A 102 7.26 -29.68 -11.58
CA GLU A 102 7.61 -29.84 -13.00
C GLU A 102 9.00 -30.46 -13.16
N PRO A 103 9.20 -31.37 -14.14
CA PRO A 103 10.43 -32.14 -14.28
C PRO A 103 11.63 -31.31 -14.76
N ASP A 104 11.40 -30.26 -15.53
CA ASP A 104 12.43 -29.39 -16.10
C ASP A 104 11.85 -27.98 -16.38
N LEU A 105 12.71 -27.05 -16.79
CA LEU A 105 12.32 -25.66 -17.08
C LEU A 105 11.41 -25.51 -18.29
N LEU A 106 11.47 -26.38 -19.29
CA LEU A 106 10.55 -26.30 -20.43
C LEU A 106 9.12 -26.65 -19.97
N HIS A 107 8.98 -27.60 -19.06
CA HIS A 107 7.69 -27.89 -18.43
C HIS A 107 7.24 -26.77 -17.49
N GLU A 108 8.14 -26.20 -16.69
CA GLU A 108 7.83 -25.02 -15.86
C GLU A 108 7.34 -23.84 -16.70
N GLU A 109 8.07 -23.47 -17.75
CA GLU A 109 7.69 -22.41 -18.70
C GLU A 109 6.31 -22.69 -19.29
N LEU A 110 6.07 -23.91 -19.80
CA LEU A 110 4.78 -24.25 -20.38
C LEU A 110 3.65 -24.14 -19.34
N SER A 111 3.88 -24.59 -18.11
CA SER A 111 2.91 -24.49 -17.02
C SER A 111 2.65 -23.04 -16.59
N LEU A 112 3.66 -22.18 -16.62
CA LEU A 112 3.48 -20.74 -16.37
C LEU A 112 2.78 -20.03 -17.53
N LEU A 113 3.02 -20.43 -18.78
CA LEU A 113 2.34 -19.87 -19.95
C LEU A 113 0.88 -20.29 -20.08
N ARG A 114 0.56 -21.57 -19.84
CA ARG A 114 -0.76 -22.16 -20.20
C ARG A 114 -1.52 -22.80 -19.04
N GLY A 115 -0.93 -22.78 -17.85
CA GLY A 115 -1.43 -23.51 -16.69
C GLY A 115 -1.02 -24.98 -16.66
N THR A 116 -1.41 -25.64 -15.58
CA THR A 116 -1.15 -27.04 -15.21
C THR A 116 -2.35 -27.94 -15.50
N ASP A 117 -2.07 -29.24 -15.65
CA ASP A 117 -3.08 -30.27 -15.94
C ASP A 117 -4.04 -30.47 -14.76
N PHE A 118 -3.56 -30.22 -13.55
CA PHE A 118 -4.34 -30.37 -12.33
C PHE A 118 -5.19 -29.15 -12.06
N ARG A 119 -6.51 -29.28 -12.26
CA ARG A 119 -7.49 -28.30 -11.77
C ARG A 119 -7.56 -28.33 -10.24
N LYS A 120 -6.96 -27.33 -9.62
CA LYS A 120 -6.97 -27.09 -8.16
C LYS A 120 -8.23 -26.32 -7.75
N SER A 121 -8.45 -26.18 -6.44
CA SER A 121 -9.54 -25.36 -5.90
C SER A 121 -9.22 -23.85 -6.02
N TYR A 122 -10.24 -23.02 -5.76
CA TYR A 122 -10.01 -21.60 -5.47
C TYR A 122 -8.91 -21.47 -4.40
N PRO A 123 -7.97 -20.51 -4.52
CA PRO A 123 -7.89 -19.47 -5.55
C PRO A 123 -6.98 -19.78 -6.76
N VAL A 124 -6.40 -20.99 -6.84
CA VAL A 124 -5.32 -21.29 -7.79
C VAL A 124 -5.83 -21.87 -9.11
N TYR A 125 -6.89 -22.69 -9.09
CA TYR A 125 -7.45 -23.32 -10.28
C TYR A 125 -6.39 -24.04 -11.14
N ASN A 126 -6.13 -23.60 -12.38
CA ASN A 126 -5.18 -24.21 -13.29
C ASN A 126 -3.74 -23.69 -13.10
N ARG A 127 -3.49 -22.73 -12.22
CA ARG A 127 -2.17 -22.14 -11.99
C ARG A 127 -1.26 -23.03 -11.14
N MET A 128 0.03 -22.71 -11.11
CA MET A 128 1.02 -23.36 -10.24
C MET A 128 0.77 -22.97 -8.77
N PHE A 129 0.86 -23.95 -7.87
CA PHE A 129 0.69 -23.72 -6.43
C PHE A 129 1.99 -23.16 -5.82
N TRP A 130 1.93 -22.57 -4.63
CA TRP A 130 3.14 -22.14 -3.91
C TRP A 130 4.02 -23.36 -3.60
N ASN A 131 5.31 -23.32 -3.98
CA ASN A 131 6.17 -24.50 -3.87
C ASN A 131 6.73 -24.72 -2.46
N TYR A 132 5.87 -25.21 -1.56
CA TYR A 132 6.25 -25.67 -0.22
C TYR A 132 6.25 -27.21 -0.12
N ALA A 133 6.63 -27.88 -1.19
CA ALA A 133 6.69 -29.34 -1.27
C ALA A 133 7.96 -29.96 -0.64
N LYS A 134 8.76 -29.16 0.09
CA LYS A 134 10.06 -29.51 0.70
C LYS A 134 11.17 -29.78 -0.31
N GLY A 135 12.41 -29.57 0.13
CA GLY A 135 13.62 -29.78 -0.68
C GLY A 135 14.16 -28.51 -1.32
N LEU A 136 15.02 -28.65 -2.32
CA LEU A 136 15.70 -27.52 -2.96
C LEU A 136 14.72 -26.58 -3.70
N GLY A 137 13.53 -27.07 -4.13
CA GLY A 137 12.58 -26.27 -4.90
C GLY A 137 11.86 -25.26 -4.03
N GLU A 138 11.65 -25.57 -2.76
CA GLU A 138 11.13 -24.62 -1.76
C GLU A 138 12.10 -23.45 -1.56
N ALA A 139 13.41 -23.73 -1.48
CA ALA A 139 14.43 -22.68 -1.38
C ALA A 139 14.51 -21.83 -2.66
N ALA A 140 14.54 -22.49 -3.82
CA ALA A 140 14.51 -21.85 -5.13
C ALA A 140 13.30 -20.92 -5.31
N TYR A 141 12.12 -21.41 -4.90
CA TYR A 141 10.87 -20.65 -4.95
C TYR A 141 10.90 -19.41 -4.05
N ASN A 142 11.32 -19.55 -2.79
CA ASN A 142 11.36 -18.43 -1.86
C ASN A 142 12.34 -17.34 -2.31
N VAL A 143 13.48 -17.73 -2.86
CA VAL A 143 14.46 -16.79 -3.43
C VAL A 143 13.89 -16.12 -4.67
N ASN A 144 13.34 -16.89 -5.62
CA ASN A 144 12.85 -16.34 -6.88
C ASN A 144 11.72 -15.33 -6.67
N TYR A 145 10.75 -15.68 -5.82
CA TYR A 145 9.56 -14.87 -5.58
C TYR A 145 9.66 -13.93 -4.37
N ASN A 146 10.83 -13.83 -3.75
CA ASN A 146 11.11 -13.00 -2.58
C ASN A 146 10.09 -13.18 -1.45
N ILE A 147 9.86 -14.43 -1.04
CA ILE A 147 8.87 -14.74 0.00
C ILE A 147 9.46 -14.43 1.38
N TYR A 148 8.82 -13.48 2.08
CA TYR A 148 9.11 -13.11 3.47
C TYR A 148 7.95 -13.48 4.39
N ASP A 149 8.15 -13.34 5.71
CA ASP A 149 7.13 -13.57 6.75
C ASP A 149 6.06 -12.46 6.71
N ALA A 150 5.13 -12.60 5.77
CA ALA A 150 4.11 -11.59 5.46
C ALA A 150 3.01 -11.54 6.52
N ASN A 151 2.77 -12.64 7.23
CA ASN A 151 1.75 -12.72 8.28
C ASN A 151 2.31 -12.40 9.68
N THR A 152 3.63 -12.23 9.82
CA THR A 152 4.38 -11.93 11.05
C THR A 152 4.26 -13.02 12.15
N ASP A 153 4.10 -14.28 11.75
CA ASP A 153 3.99 -15.44 12.66
C ASP A 153 5.35 -16.05 13.04
N GLY A 154 6.43 -15.58 12.43
CA GLY A 154 7.80 -16.03 12.65
C GLY A 154 8.23 -17.20 11.76
N PHE A 155 7.40 -17.63 10.82
CA PHE A 155 7.70 -18.68 9.85
C PHE A 155 7.53 -18.16 8.42
N ILE A 156 8.32 -18.69 7.50
CA ILE A 156 8.12 -18.48 6.06
C ILE A 156 7.48 -19.75 5.50
N ASN A 157 6.21 -19.66 5.13
CA ASN A 157 5.41 -20.80 4.72
C ASN A 157 4.39 -20.48 3.60
N GLU A 158 3.54 -21.45 3.28
CA GLU A 158 2.53 -21.33 2.23
C GLU A 158 1.47 -20.25 2.50
N ASP A 159 1.20 -19.91 3.76
CA ASP A 159 0.27 -18.84 4.12
C ASP A 159 0.86 -17.46 3.77
N ASP A 160 2.16 -17.26 3.93
CA ASP A 160 2.84 -16.03 3.50
C ASP A 160 2.83 -15.89 1.99
N ALA A 161 3.20 -16.96 1.28
CA ALA A 161 3.15 -16.99 -0.17
C ALA A 161 1.73 -16.78 -0.71
N ARG A 162 0.70 -17.23 0.01
CA ARG A 162 -0.70 -16.95 -0.31
C ARG A 162 -1.08 -15.49 -0.12
N ILE A 163 -0.50 -14.79 0.86
CA ILE A 163 -0.75 -13.36 1.05
C ILE A 163 -0.11 -12.58 -0.11
N LEU A 164 1.13 -12.91 -0.48
CA LEU A 164 1.88 -12.23 -1.54
C LEU A 164 1.36 -12.57 -2.94
N PHE A 165 1.07 -13.85 -3.20
CA PHE A 165 0.62 -14.39 -4.49
C PHE A 165 -0.71 -15.13 -4.33
N PRO A 166 -1.83 -14.42 -4.07
CA PRO A 166 -3.10 -15.02 -3.70
C PRO A 166 -3.75 -15.90 -4.77
N GLN A 167 -3.23 -15.90 -5.99
CA GLN A 167 -3.75 -16.68 -7.11
C GLN A 167 -2.84 -17.85 -7.49
N GLY A 168 -1.73 -18.06 -6.79
CA GLY A 168 -0.63 -18.89 -7.27
C GLY A 168 0.09 -18.24 -8.44
N HIS A 169 0.80 -19.04 -9.24
CA HIS A 169 1.72 -18.57 -10.28
C HIS A 169 1.31 -19.00 -11.68
N GLY A 170 1.49 -18.11 -12.64
CA GLY A 170 1.26 -18.42 -14.04
C GLY A 170 -0.19 -18.44 -14.51
N ASP A 171 -0.36 -19.22 -15.57
CA ASP A 171 -1.32 -19.13 -16.67
C ASP A 171 -1.42 -17.73 -17.32
N ALA A 172 -0.31 -17.31 -17.94
CA ALA A 172 -0.26 -16.07 -18.72
C ALA A 172 -1.36 -16.00 -19.79
N TRP A 173 -1.55 -17.07 -20.56
CA TRP A 173 -2.59 -17.14 -21.60
C TRP A 173 -3.98 -16.98 -20.98
N GLY A 174 -4.29 -17.69 -19.89
CA GLY A 174 -5.57 -17.55 -19.20
C GLY A 174 -5.81 -16.16 -18.62
N HIS A 175 -4.78 -15.47 -18.13
CA HIS A 175 -4.90 -14.07 -17.72
C HIS A 175 -5.19 -13.14 -18.91
N PHE A 176 -4.51 -13.32 -20.05
CA PHE A 176 -4.84 -12.57 -21.27
C PHE A 176 -6.24 -12.87 -21.80
N VAL A 177 -6.69 -14.13 -21.73
CA VAL A 177 -8.07 -14.51 -22.05
C VAL A 177 -9.04 -13.76 -21.14
N ASN A 178 -8.85 -13.79 -19.82
CA ASN A 178 -9.72 -13.06 -18.89
C ASN A 178 -9.70 -11.53 -19.13
N ALA A 179 -8.55 -10.97 -19.53
CA ALA A 179 -8.43 -9.55 -19.83
C ALA A 179 -9.26 -9.17 -21.06
N ILE A 180 -9.11 -9.89 -22.18
CA ILE A 180 -9.81 -9.57 -23.43
C ILE A 180 -11.30 -9.97 -23.38
N ASP A 181 -11.65 -10.94 -22.55
CA ASP A 181 -13.03 -11.39 -22.31
C ASP A 181 -13.92 -10.23 -21.85
N LYS A 182 -13.38 -9.24 -21.13
CA LYS A 182 -14.16 -8.06 -20.69
C LYS A 182 -14.67 -7.22 -21.86
N HIS A 183 -13.89 -7.11 -22.93
CA HIS A 183 -14.33 -6.44 -24.15
C HIS A 183 -15.28 -7.32 -24.96
N TYR A 184 -14.97 -8.62 -25.09
CA TYR A 184 -15.84 -9.56 -25.81
C TYR A 184 -17.22 -9.72 -25.16
N ASP A 185 -17.31 -9.75 -23.84
CA ASP A 185 -18.56 -9.78 -23.09
C ASP A 185 -19.47 -8.59 -23.40
N LEU A 186 -18.89 -7.40 -23.59
CA LEU A 186 -19.64 -6.22 -24.00
C LEU A 186 -20.04 -6.31 -25.47
N LEU A 187 -19.13 -6.72 -26.35
CA LEU A 187 -19.42 -6.87 -27.78
C LEU A 187 -20.49 -7.93 -28.08
N GLN A 188 -20.63 -8.95 -27.23
CA GLN A 188 -21.68 -9.96 -27.33
C GLN A 188 -23.05 -9.48 -26.80
N ALA A 189 -23.10 -8.40 -26.02
CA ALA A 189 -24.34 -7.90 -25.44
C ALA A 189 -25.19 -7.17 -26.48
N THR A 190 -26.46 -7.57 -26.62
CA THR A 190 -27.35 -7.09 -27.71
C THR A 190 -27.64 -5.59 -27.66
N ASN A 191 -27.61 -5.00 -26.47
CA ASN A 191 -27.93 -3.58 -26.24
C ASN A 191 -26.68 -2.71 -26.08
N PHE A 192 -25.48 -3.26 -26.25
CA PHE A 192 -24.23 -2.50 -26.16
C PHE A 192 -23.81 -1.96 -27.54
N SER A 193 -23.18 -0.78 -27.53
CA SER A 193 -22.57 -0.20 -28.73
C SER A 193 -21.23 0.40 -28.37
N TRP A 194 -20.17 -0.08 -29.01
CA TRP A 194 -18.82 0.47 -28.84
C TRP A 194 -18.75 1.88 -29.46
N ARG A 195 -18.24 2.85 -28.70
CA ARG A 195 -18.11 4.25 -29.13
C ARG A 195 -16.67 4.71 -29.03
N SER A 196 -16.00 4.84 -30.17
CA SER A 196 -14.63 5.34 -30.26
C SER A 196 -14.57 6.85 -30.08
N ARG A 197 -14.08 7.30 -28.92
CA ARG A 197 -13.81 8.73 -28.66
C ARG A 197 -12.90 8.93 -27.46
N SER A 198 -12.27 10.10 -27.40
CA SER A 198 -11.46 10.50 -26.25
C SER A 198 -12.31 10.66 -24.97
N GLU A 199 -11.66 10.38 -23.84
CA GLU A 199 -12.19 10.64 -22.51
C GLU A 199 -11.92 12.08 -22.09
N LEU A 200 -12.79 12.59 -21.22
CA LEU A 200 -12.61 13.91 -20.62
C LEU A 200 -12.32 13.71 -19.14
N TYR A 201 -11.09 14.01 -18.72
CA TYR A 201 -10.67 13.91 -17.34
C TYR A 201 -10.50 15.29 -16.73
N SER A 202 -11.08 15.50 -15.55
CA SER A 202 -10.92 16.75 -14.82
C SER A 202 -9.64 16.70 -13.98
N LEU A 203 -8.64 17.49 -14.37
CA LEU A 203 -7.43 17.69 -13.60
C LEU A 203 -7.31 19.16 -13.19
N MET A 204 -7.35 19.43 -11.88
CA MET A 204 -7.26 20.79 -11.32
C MET A 204 -8.23 21.78 -11.99
N GLN A 205 -9.50 21.39 -12.13
CA GLN A 205 -10.57 22.19 -12.79
C GLN A 205 -10.40 22.40 -14.30
N ASN A 206 -9.33 21.91 -14.91
CA ASN A 206 -9.24 21.80 -16.36
C ASN A 206 -9.84 20.47 -16.79
N VAL A 207 -10.68 20.49 -17.82
CA VAL A 207 -11.10 19.27 -18.51
C VAL A 207 -10.09 19.02 -19.60
N LEU A 208 -9.30 17.97 -19.44
CA LEU A 208 -8.33 17.52 -20.42
C LEU A 208 -8.94 16.36 -21.18
N GLU A 209 -8.82 16.40 -22.50
CA GLU A 209 -8.91 15.18 -23.29
C GLU A 209 -7.76 14.28 -22.82
N VAL A 210 -8.15 13.12 -22.34
CA VAL A 210 -7.25 12.02 -22.07
C VAL A 210 -7.81 10.84 -22.83
N ASP A 211 -6.94 9.95 -23.22
CA ASP A 211 -7.30 8.58 -23.57
C ASP A 211 -7.75 8.28 -25.04
N TYR A 212 -7.14 7.21 -25.58
CA TYR A 212 -7.48 6.40 -26.76
C TYR A 212 -7.38 4.90 -26.41
N LEU A 213 -7.29 4.58 -25.12
CA LEU A 213 -6.81 3.31 -24.60
C LEU A 213 -7.80 2.21 -24.88
N ASP A 214 -9.10 2.40 -25.04
CA ASP A 214 -10.00 1.25 -25.19
C ASP A 214 -9.65 0.39 -26.43
N GLU A 215 -9.56 0.99 -27.61
CA GLU A 215 -9.23 0.27 -28.84
C GLU A 215 -7.77 -0.19 -28.86
N LYS A 216 -6.84 0.66 -28.40
CA LYS A 216 -5.43 0.29 -28.36
C LYS A 216 -5.14 -0.77 -27.30
N SER A 217 -5.79 -0.70 -26.15
CA SER A 217 -5.73 -1.73 -25.10
C SER A 217 -6.31 -3.03 -25.61
N PHE A 218 -7.44 -3.02 -26.34
CA PHE A 218 -7.91 -4.23 -27.00
C PHE A 218 -6.81 -4.83 -27.91
N ALA A 219 -6.23 -4.02 -28.80
CA ALA A 219 -5.17 -4.47 -29.71
C ALA A 219 -3.93 -4.99 -28.95
N LYS A 220 -3.52 -4.31 -27.87
CA LYS A 220 -2.39 -4.69 -27.01
C LYS A 220 -2.64 -6.01 -26.28
N LEU A 221 -3.83 -6.19 -25.71
CA LEU A 221 -4.23 -7.43 -25.03
C LEU A 221 -4.28 -8.60 -26.00
N ALA A 222 -4.84 -8.38 -27.18
CA ALA A 222 -4.85 -9.33 -28.27
C ALA A 222 -3.44 -9.73 -28.72
N ALA A 223 -2.53 -8.75 -28.86
CA ALA A 223 -1.13 -9.01 -29.19
C ALA A 223 -0.44 -9.83 -28.10
N GLY A 224 -0.63 -9.47 -26.83
CA GLY A 224 -0.10 -10.22 -25.68
C GLY A 224 -0.62 -11.66 -25.62
N ARG A 225 -1.93 -11.86 -25.87
CA ARG A 225 -2.53 -13.18 -26.00
C ARG A 225 -1.85 -13.96 -27.14
N ALA A 226 -1.86 -13.43 -28.36
CA ALA A 226 -1.29 -14.08 -29.53
C ALA A 226 0.20 -14.46 -29.34
N ARG A 227 0.99 -13.59 -28.70
CA ARG A 227 2.39 -13.84 -28.31
C ARG A 227 2.51 -15.05 -27.38
N ALA A 228 1.76 -15.07 -26.28
CA ALA A 228 1.77 -16.20 -25.34
C ALA A 228 1.36 -17.50 -26.06
N GLY A 229 0.37 -17.46 -26.97
CA GLY A 229 -0.07 -18.63 -27.73
C GLY A 229 0.97 -19.16 -28.70
N ARG A 230 1.66 -18.26 -29.41
CA ARG A 230 2.81 -18.61 -30.26
C ARG A 230 3.86 -19.36 -29.46
N ASP A 231 4.21 -18.86 -28.28
CA ASP A 231 5.24 -19.45 -27.44
C ASP A 231 4.80 -20.79 -26.84
N ILE A 232 3.52 -20.95 -26.50
CA ILE A 232 2.95 -22.24 -26.10
C ILE A 232 3.04 -23.25 -27.24
N VAL A 233 2.70 -22.88 -28.47
CA VAL A 233 2.77 -23.78 -29.64
C VAL A 233 4.22 -24.19 -29.89
N ARG A 234 5.15 -23.23 -29.95
CA ARG A 234 6.59 -23.47 -30.16
C ARG A 234 7.19 -24.32 -29.03
N GLY A 235 6.88 -24.01 -27.78
CA GLY A 235 7.35 -24.76 -26.60
C GLY A 235 6.79 -26.18 -26.55
N THR A 236 5.50 -26.36 -26.88
CA THR A 236 4.88 -27.69 -26.98
C THR A 236 5.52 -28.49 -28.10
N TYR A 237 5.82 -27.85 -29.23
CA TYR A 237 6.49 -28.50 -30.34
C TYR A 237 7.91 -28.94 -29.94
N ARG A 238 8.71 -28.06 -29.35
CA ARG A 238 10.04 -28.37 -28.79
C ARG A 238 10.00 -29.55 -27.82
N LEU A 239 9.03 -29.55 -26.89
CA LEU A 239 8.89 -30.60 -25.89
C LEU A 239 8.66 -31.97 -26.52
N LYS A 240 7.90 -32.03 -27.63
CA LYS A 240 7.54 -33.28 -28.32
C LYS A 240 8.48 -33.65 -29.46
N TYR A 241 9.37 -32.76 -29.86
CA TYR A 241 10.29 -33.00 -30.97
C TYR A 241 11.28 -34.13 -30.67
N THR A 242 11.62 -34.87 -31.71
CA THR A 242 12.74 -35.80 -31.76
C THR A 242 13.37 -35.81 -33.15
N GLN A 243 14.70 -35.94 -33.19
CA GLN A 243 15.51 -36.04 -34.40
C GLN A 243 15.28 -37.37 -35.12
N ASN A 244 14.80 -38.41 -34.42
CA ASN A 244 14.49 -39.69 -35.03
C ASN A 244 13.25 -39.57 -35.94
N PRO A 245 13.37 -39.76 -37.28
CA PRO A 245 12.23 -39.65 -38.19
C PRO A 245 11.06 -40.58 -37.83
N ASP A 246 11.34 -41.78 -37.32
CA ASP A 246 10.31 -42.75 -36.92
C ASP A 246 9.56 -42.31 -35.64
N GLY A 247 10.18 -41.44 -34.84
CA GLY A 247 9.61 -40.89 -33.60
C GLY A 247 8.88 -39.57 -33.81
N GLN A 248 9.02 -38.92 -34.97
CA GLN A 248 8.27 -37.71 -35.30
C GLN A 248 6.76 -38.00 -35.29
N TRP A 249 5.96 -36.95 -35.12
CA TRP A 249 4.49 -37.00 -35.04
C TRP A 249 3.90 -37.67 -33.79
N GLN A 250 4.74 -38.35 -33.01
CA GLN A 250 4.31 -38.99 -31.77
C GLN A 250 4.09 -37.93 -30.68
N GLY A 251 2.85 -37.79 -30.21
CA GLY A 251 2.48 -36.85 -29.17
C GLY A 251 2.26 -35.40 -29.63
N TYR A 252 2.20 -35.14 -30.94
CA TYR A 252 1.80 -33.83 -31.49
C TYR A 252 0.30 -33.58 -31.35
N THR A 253 -0.49 -34.63 -31.20
CA THR A 253 -1.88 -34.58 -30.73
C THR A 253 -1.95 -35.06 -29.30
N ASP A 254 -2.92 -34.56 -28.53
CA ASP A 254 -3.15 -35.01 -27.15
C ASP A 254 -3.95 -36.31 -27.10
N SER A 255 -3.43 -37.34 -27.76
CA SER A 255 -4.13 -38.62 -27.90
C SER A 255 -4.36 -39.36 -26.57
N ALA A 256 -3.54 -39.06 -25.55
CA ALA A 256 -3.67 -39.64 -24.21
C ALA A 256 -4.83 -39.00 -23.42
N ASP A 257 -5.06 -37.70 -23.57
CA ASP A 257 -6.23 -37.00 -23.02
C ASP A 257 -6.79 -35.98 -24.03
N PRO A 258 -7.70 -36.43 -24.92
CA PRO A 258 -8.30 -35.55 -25.90
C PRO A 258 -9.15 -34.42 -25.31
N ALA A 259 -9.59 -34.53 -24.05
CA ALA A 259 -10.38 -33.49 -23.39
C ALA A 259 -9.50 -32.33 -22.90
N ARG A 260 -8.26 -32.62 -22.52
CA ARG A 260 -7.25 -31.60 -22.16
C ARG A 260 -6.83 -30.78 -23.39
N ALA A 261 -6.60 -31.46 -24.51
CA ALA A 261 -6.30 -30.86 -25.81
C ALA A 261 -5.04 -29.95 -25.77
N TRP A 262 -3.92 -30.50 -25.29
CA TRP A 262 -2.64 -29.81 -25.12
C TRP A 262 -1.54 -30.20 -26.11
N GLY A 263 -1.86 -30.96 -27.16
CA GLY A 263 -0.92 -31.24 -28.23
C GLY A 263 -0.59 -29.98 -29.03
N VAL A 264 0.44 -30.11 -29.86
CA VAL A 264 0.88 -29.07 -30.80
C VAL A 264 -0.27 -28.65 -31.71
N SER A 265 -1.02 -29.63 -32.23
CA SER A 265 -2.16 -29.37 -33.11
C SER A 265 -3.27 -28.59 -32.39
N GLU A 266 -3.66 -29.02 -31.19
CA GLU A 266 -4.76 -28.41 -30.45
C GLU A 266 -4.44 -26.98 -30.00
N TRP A 267 -3.20 -26.73 -29.53
CA TRP A 267 -2.73 -25.38 -29.25
C TRP A 267 -2.61 -24.53 -30.51
N GLY A 268 -2.14 -25.10 -31.63
CA GLY A 268 -2.10 -24.43 -32.92
C GLY A 268 -3.48 -23.94 -33.36
N HIS A 269 -4.51 -24.78 -33.23
CA HIS A 269 -5.90 -24.39 -33.50
C HIS A 269 -6.39 -23.32 -32.52
N ARG A 270 -6.19 -23.51 -31.21
CA ARG A 270 -6.68 -22.58 -30.18
C ARG A 270 -6.04 -21.19 -30.32
N ALA A 271 -4.72 -21.13 -30.41
CA ALA A 271 -3.98 -19.88 -30.51
C ALA A 271 -4.15 -19.23 -31.88
N GLY A 272 -4.15 -20.02 -32.96
CA GLY A 272 -4.36 -19.53 -34.32
C GLY A 272 -5.75 -18.92 -34.50
N GLN A 273 -6.82 -19.61 -34.09
CA GLN A 273 -8.18 -19.07 -34.17
C GLN A 273 -8.35 -17.82 -33.30
N ALA A 274 -7.80 -17.83 -32.08
CA ALA A 274 -7.81 -16.67 -31.19
C ALA A 274 -7.17 -15.45 -31.86
N ALA A 275 -5.95 -15.59 -32.41
CA ALA A 275 -5.26 -14.50 -33.09
C ALA A 275 -6.02 -14.01 -34.34
N TYR A 276 -6.63 -14.92 -35.11
CA TYR A 276 -7.45 -14.53 -36.27
C TYR A 276 -8.68 -13.70 -35.86
N PHE A 277 -9.42 -14.15 -34.84
CA PHE A 277 -10.60 -13.41 -34.35
C PHE A 277 -10.20 -12.07 -33.73
N ASP A 278 -9.13 -12.04 -32.94
CA ASP A 278 -8.63 -10.81 -32.34
C ASP A 278 -8.19 -9.80 -33.41
N TRP A 279 -7.47 -10.26 -34.43
CA TRP A 279 -7.07 -9.41 -35.54
C TRP A 279 -8.30 -8.83 -36.26
N ALA A 280 -9.31 -9.67 -36.55
CA ALA A 280 -10.53 -9.22 -37.21
C ALA A 280 -11.28 -8.18 -36.38
N VAL A 281 -11.39 -8.39 -35.06
CA VAL A 281 -12.07 -7.47 -34.14
C VAL A 281 -11.28 -6.17 -33.96
N ALA A 282 -9.96 -6.24 -33.77
CA ALA A 282 -9.12 -5.05 -33.66
C ALA A 282 -9.24 -4.17 -34.90
N ASN A 283 -9.24 -4.76 -36.10
CA ASN A 283 -9.43 -4.03 -37.37
C ASN A 283 -10.85 -3.49 -37.56
N ALA A 284 -11.85 -4.07 -36.89
CA ALA A 284 -13.23 -3.60 -36.92
C ALA A 284 -13.48 -2.46 -35.91
N LEU A 285 -12.82 -2.50 -34.75
CA LEU A 285 -12.86 -1.45 -33.73
C LEU A 285 -12.07 -0.21 -34.16
N LEU A 286 -10.93 -0.39 -34.82
CA LEU A 286 -10.09 0.69 -35.33
C LEU A 286 -10.37 0.97 -36.81
N PRO A 287 -11.01 2.11 -37.16
CA PRO A 287 -11.28 2.44 -38.55
C PRO A 287 -9.99 2.83 -39.30
N GLU A 288 -10.06 2.81 -40.62
CA GLU A 288 -8.94 3.19 -41.50
C GLU A 288 -8.59 4.69 -41.38
N ASP A 289 -9.61 5.54 -41.20
CA ASP A 289 -9.48 6.98 -40.98
C ASP A 289 -10.29 7.36 -39.74
N ALA A 290 -9.70 8.20 -38.89
CA ALA A 290 -10.31 8.71 -37.68
C ALA A 290 -11.64 9.45 -37.94
N SER A 291 -11.82 10.03 -39.14
CA SER A 291 -13.07 10.70 -39.53
C SER A 291 -14.31 9.80 -39.47
N GLY A 292 -14.14 8.48 -39.55
CA GLY A 292 -15.20 7.48 -39.43
C GLY A 292 -15.42 6.93 -38.01
N ALA A 293 -14.52 7.21 -37.07
CA ALA A 293 -14.55 6.68 -35.69
C ALA A 293 -15.24 7.63 -34.71
N THR A 294 -14.99 8.94 -34.86
CA THR A 294 -15.36 9.94 -33.85
C THR A 294 -16.57 10.76 -34.29
N PRO A 295 -17.43 11.18 -33.35
CA PRO A 295 -18.45 12.20 -33.62
C PRO A 295 -17.85 13.61 -33.83
N VAL A 296 -16.53 13.79 -33.63
CA VAL A 296 -15.84 15.08 -33.74
C VAL A 296 -15.48 15.38 -35.21
N PRO A 297 -15.90 16.52 -35.76
CA PRO A 297 -15.46 16.95 -37.09
C PRO A 297 -13.96 17.30 -37.08
N ASN A 298 -13.18 16.69 -37.99
CA ASN A 298 -11.71 16.81 -38.07
C ASN A 298 -10.97 16.38 -36.78
N PRO A 299 -10.95 15.08 -36.46
CA PRO A 299 -10.22 14.57 -35.30
C PRO A 299 -8.73 14.94 -35.31
N GLU A 300 -8.25 15.50 -34.20
CA GLU A 300 -6.85 15.81 -33.94
C GLU A 300 -6.46 15.29 -32.54
N GLY A 301 -5.16 15.19 -32.25
CA GLY A 301 -4.70 14.75 -30.93
C GLY A 301 -5.23 13.37 -30.53
N LEU A 302 -5.88 13.28 -29.36
CA LEU A 302 -6.41 12.03 -28.81
C LEU A 302 -7.72 11.58 -29.46
N ASP A 303 -8.44 12.47 -30.16
CA ASP A 303 -9.61 12.10 -30.95
C ASP A 303 -9.24 11.36 -32.25
N LYS A 304 -7.95 11.34 -32.61
CA LYS A 304 -7.44 10.66 -33.81
C LYS A 304 -7.32 9.14 -33.58
N ILE A 305 -8.47 8.47 -33.49
CA ILE A 305 -8.56 7.02 -33.33
C ILE A 305 -8.59 6.36 -34.71
N GLU A 306 -7.45 5.80 -35.12
CA GLU A 306 -7.27 5.17 -36.43
C GLU A 306 -6.35 3.96 -36.36
N ARG A 307 -6.49 3.05 -37.31
CA ARG A 307 -5.69 1.80 -37.39
C ARG A 307 -4.18 2.04 -37.42
N SER A 308 -3.73 3.12 -38.06
CA SER A 308 -2.31 3.50 -38.09
C SER A 308 -1.73 3.79 -36.70
N GLY A 309 -2.57 4.17 -35.72
CA GLY A 309 -2.15 4.42 -34.33
C GLY A 309 -1.87 3.16 -33.50
N ALA A 310 -2.26 1.98 -33.99
CA ALA A 310 -2.06 0.68 -33.34
C ALA A 310 -1.48 -0.37 -34.31
N ILE A 311 -0.72 0.09 -35.31
CA ILE A 311 -0.18 -0.78 -36.35
C ILE A 311 0.83 -1.79 -35.79
N ASP A 312 1.55 -1.43 -34.74
CA ASP A 312 2.52 -2.30 -34.09
C ASP A 312 1.81 -3.47 -33.39
N GLU A 313 0.77 -3.18 -32.60
CA GLU A 313 -0.01 -4.21 -31.91
C GLU A 313 -0.78 -5.10 -32.90
N ILE A 314 -1.45 -4.52 -33.91
CA ILE A 314 -2.16 -5.30 -34.93
C ILE A 314 -1.19 -6.13 -35.76
N GLY A 315 -0.03 -5.56 -36.10
CA GLY A 315 1.06 -6.23 -36.80
C GLY A 315 1.60 -7.41 -36.00
N GLU A 316 1.72 -7.26 -34.68
CA GLU A 316 2.14 -8.35 -33.79
C GLU A 316 1.13 -9.50 -33.78
N ILE A 317 -0.18 -9.24 -33.73
CA ILE A 317 -1.20 -10.31 -33.82
C ILE A 317 -1.04 -11.10 -35.13
N ALA A 318 -0.88 -10.40 -36.25
CA ALA A 318 -0.71 -11.02 -37.56
C ALA A 318 0.62 -11.80 -37.65
N ALA A 319 1.70 -11.26 -37.12
CA ALA A 319 3.00 -11.92 -37.06
C ALA A 319 2.95 -13.17 -36.18
N ALA A 320 2.32 -13.11 -35.01
CA ALA A 320 2.15 -14.25 -34.13
C ALA A 320 1.29 -15.36 -34.78
N PHE A 321 0.21 -14.99 -35.49
CA PHE A 321 -0.57 -15.96 -36.27
C PHE A 321 0.28 -16.63 -37.36
N HIS A 322 1.08 -15.84 -38.08
CA HIS A 322 1.99 -16.37 -39.09
C HIS A 322 3.02 -17.32 -38.47
N GLU A 323 3.62 -16.97 -37.34
CA GLU A 323 4.58 -17.81 -36.62
C GLU A 323 3.94 -19.10 -36.07
N ILE A 324 2.68 -19.06 -35.65
CA ILE A 324 1.92 -20.27 -35.29
C ILE A 324 1.75 -21.18 -36.52
N GLN A 325 1.40 -20.61 -37.68
CA GLN A 325 1.30 -21.37 -38.92
C GLN A 325 2.65 -21.97 -39.31
N VAL A 326 3.73 -21.20 -39.23
CA VAL A 326 5.09 -21.70 -39.52
C VAL A 326 5.47 -22.82 -38.56
N ALA A 327 5.19 -22.70 -37.26
CA ALA A 327 5.44 -23.77 -36.31
C ALA A 327 4.65 -25.05 -36.64
N MET A 328 3.41 -24.92 -37.11
CA MET A 328 2.61 -26.06 -37.58
C MET A 328 3.17 -26.66 -38.86
N ASP A 329 3.56 -25.85 -39.84
CA ASP A 329 4.16 -26.32 -41.09
C ASP A 329 5.52 -27.02 -40.83
N GLU A 330 6.31 -26.51 -39.88
CA GLU A 330 7.55 -27.14 -39.42
C GLU A 330 7.29 -28.48 -38.73
N ALA A 331 6.30 -28.53 -37.83
CA ALA A 331 5.87 -29.77 -37.19
C ALA A 331 5.39 -30.79 -38.23
N ASP A 332 4.64 -30.32 -39.22
CA ASP A 332 4.13 -31.14 -40.31
C ASP A 332 5.24 -31.57 -41.31
N GLY A 333 6.34 -30.82 -41.36
CA GLY A 333 7.52 -31.14 -42.16
C GLY A 333 8.57 -31.96 -41.42
N GLY A 334 8.42 -32.17 -40.10
CA GLY A 334 9.47 -32.76 -39.27
C GLY A 334 10.71 -31.88 -39.09
N VAL A 335 10.59 -30.58 -39.35
CA VAL A 335 11.68 -29.60 -39.33
C VAL A 335 12.10 -29.31 -37.89
N ASN A 336 13.39 -29.10 -37.64
CA ASN A 336 13.87 -28.80 -36.29
C ASN A 336 13.24 -27.49 -35.76
N PRO A 337 12.66 -27.47 -34.53
CA PRO A 337 12.10 -26.27 -33.89
C PRO A 337 13.07 -25.09 -33.70
N LEU A 338 14.38 -25.29 -33.89
CA LEU A 338 15.38 -24.24 -33.91
C LEU A 338 15.44 -23.51 -35.27
N GLY A 339 14.72 -23.98 -36.29
CA GLY A 339 14.62 -23.38 -37.63
C GLY A 339 15.62 -23.92 -38.64
N PHE A 340 16.14 -25.14 -38.44
CA PHE A 340 17.04 -25.81 -39.37
C PHE A 340 16.39 -27.05 -39.98
N ASP A 341 16.79 -27.38 -41.21
CA ASP A 341 16.53 -28.71 -41.75
C ASP A 341 17.27 -29.77 -40.89
N SER A 342 16.68 -30.95 -40.70
CA SER A 342 17.30 -32.04 -39.94
C SER A 342 18.68 -32.43 -40.49
N ASP A 343 18.92 -32.24 -41.78
CA ASP A 343 20.16 -32.55 -42.49
C ASP A 343 21.05 -31.32 -42.73
N ALA A 344 20.71 -30.17 -42.13
CA ALA A 344 21.49 -28.95 -42.27
C ALA A 344 22.89 -29.09 -41.65
N ILE A 345 23.91 -28.72 -42.43
CA ILE A 345 25.30 -28.60 -42.00
C ILE A 345 25.82 -27.25 -42.50
N THR A 346 26.42 -26.45 -41.62
CA THR A 346 27.08 -25.21 -42.01
C THR A 346 28.45 -25.50 -42.59
N PHE A 347 28.80 -24.87 -43.71
CA PHE A 347 30.17 -24.88 -44.26
C PHE A 347 30.64 -23.45 -44.44
N ASP A 348 30.92 -22.80 -43.32
CA ASP A 348 31.52 -21.47 -43.26
C ASP A 348 32.84 -21.60 -42.48
N ILE A 349 33.81 -22.22 -43.14
CA ILE A 349 35.10 -22.63 -42.57
C ILE A 349 36.15 -21.69 -43.12
N ASP A 350 36.96 -21.10 -42.24
CA ASP A 350 38.18 -20.43 -42.64
C ASP A 350 39.32 -21.47 -42.73
N PRO A 351 39.82 -21.78 -43.94
CA PRO A 351 40.90 -22.76 -44.11
C PRO A 351 42.26 -22.27 -43.61
N PHE A 352 42.39 -21.00 -43.21
CA PHE A 352 43.64 -20.36 -42.77
C PHE A 352 43.53 -19.72 -41.37
N TYR A 353 42.58 -20.17 -40.54
CA TYR A 353 42.36 -19.62 -39.20
C TYR A 353 43.48 -19.98 -38.21
N ASP A 354 44.61 -19.29 -38.38
CA ASP A 354 45.66 -18.91 -37.41
C ASP A 354 46.75 -18.19 -38.23
N HIS A 355 46.86 -16.88 -38.12
CA HIS A 355 47.88 -16.10 -38.84
C HIS A 355 49.31 -16.36 -38.33
N GLU A 356 49.49 -17.18 -37.28
CA GLU A 356 50.79 -17.44 -36.64
C GLU A 356 51.30 -18.89 -36.77
N SER A 357 50.46 -19.88 -37.11
CA SER A 357 50.88 -21.28 -37.27
C SER A 357 50.30 -21.97 -38.52
N TRP A 358 50.93 -23.08 -38.94
CA TRP A 358 50.52 -23.86 -40.13
C TRP A 358 49.47 -24.94 -39.78
N GLU A 359 48.96 -24.95 -38.54
CA GLU A 359 47.92 -25.86 -38.07
C GLU A 359 46.57 -25.13 -38.10
N GLY A 360 45.78 -25.33 -39.15
CA GLY A 360 44.43 -24.76 -39.24
C GLY A 360 43.45 -25.45 -38.26
N GLN A 361 42.53 -24.67 -37.67
CA GLN A 361 41.44 -25.21 -36.87
C GLN A 361 40.46 -26.04 -37.71
N LEU A 362 39.95 -27.13 -37.13
CA LEU A 362 38.96 -28.00 -37.78
C LEU A 362 37.57 -27.38 -37.82
N HIS A 363 36.65 -27.97 -38.60
CA HIS A 363 35.30 -27.46 -38.75
C HIS A 363 34.55 -27.43 -37.42
N PHE A 364 34.61 -28.53 -36.64
CA PHE A 364 33.99 -28.55 -35.32
C PHE A 364 34.52 -27.45 -34.41
N GLU A 365 35.84 -27.25 -34.38
CA GLU A 365 36.51 -26.28 -33.50
C GLU A 365 36.05 -24.85 -33.81
N GLN A 366 35.96 -24.48 -35.09
CA GLN A 366 35.50 -23.16 -35.51
C GLN A 366 34.03 -22.89 -35.18
N ILE A 367 33.14 -23.87 -35.38
CA ILE A 367 31.72 -23.72 -35.06
C ILE A 367 31.49 -23.74 -33.53
N TYR A 368 32.27 -24.54 -32.81
CA TYR A 368 32.29 -24.55 -31.35
C TYR A 368 32.64 -23.17 -30.78
N GLU A 369 33.69 -22.52 -31.29
CA GLU A 369 34.05 -21.16 -30.87
C GLU A 369 32.93 -20.14 -31.11
N ARG A 370 32.18 -20.26 -32.22
CA ARG A 370 31.00 -19.43 -32.49
C ARG A 370 29.87 -19.71 -31.51
N ALA A 371 29.66 -20.97 -31.13
CA ALA A 371 28.67 -21.33 -30.11
C ALA A 371 29.05 -20.80 -28.72
N VAL A 372 30.34 -20.84 -28.36
CA VAL A 372 30.87 -20.21 -27.14
C VAL A 372 30.60 -18.71 -27.16
N ALA A 373 30.95 -18.00 -28.24
CA ALA A 373 30.71 -16.57 -28.36
C ALA A 373 29.21 -16.20 -28.32
N ALA A 374 28.34 -17.04 -28.91
CA ALA A 374 26.89 -16.84 -28.81
C ALA A 374 26.38 -17.06 -27.37
N GLY A 375 26.94 -18.04 -26.66
CA GLY A 375 26.66 -18.28 -25.24
C GLY A 375 27.12 -17.14 -24.33
N GLU A 376 28.31 -16.57 -24.57
CA GLU A 376 28.82 -15.39 -23.84
C GLU A 376 27.90 -14.16 -24.03
N ASN A 377 27.42 -13.92 -25.26
CA ASN A 377 26.46 -12.85 -25.52
C ASN A 377 25.14 -13.08 -24.76
N ALA A 378 24.67 -14.32 -24.71
CA ALA A 378 23.47 -14.68 -23.95
C ALA A 378 23.69 -14.49 -22.44
N LEU A 379 24.87 -14.87 -21.91
CA LEU A 379 25.26 -14.64 -20.51
C LEU A 379 25.25 -13.15 -20.17
N ALA A 380 25.86 -12.31 -21.01
CA ALA A 380 25.86 -10.86 -20.79
C ALA A 380 24.44 -10.25 -20.78
N THR A 381 23.53 -10.74 -21.64
CA THR A 381 22.13 -10.32 -21.59
C THR A 381 21.40 -10.84 -20.35
N LEU A 382 21.75 -12.02 -19.85
CA LEU A 382 21.21 -12.60 -18.63
C LEU A 382 21.63 -11.81 -17.40
N ASP A 383 22.89 -11.41 -17.30
CA ASP A 383 23.41 -10.59 -16.22
C ASP A 383 22.70 -9.24 -16.14
N PHE A 384 22.45 -8.61 -17.30
CA PHE A 384 21.70 -7.36 -17.37
C PHE A 384 20.25 -7.52 -16.89
N ALA A 385 19.64 -8.64 -17.25
CA ALA A 385 18.32 -9.04 -16.82
C ALA A 385 18.24 -9.24 -15.29
N ALA A 386 19.16 -10.04 -14.73
CA ALA A 386 19.26 -10.28 -13.30
C ALA A 386 19.46 -8.99 -12.49
N GLN A 387 20.20 -8.00 -13.04
CA GLN A 387 20.32 -6.67 -12.42
C GLN A 387 19.00 -5.89 -12.38
N ALA A 388 18.10 -6.09 -13.35
CA ALA A 388 16.77 -5.49 -13.33
C ALA A 388 15.90 -6.14 -12.24
N ASP A 389 16.00 -7.45 -12.08
CA ASP A 389 15.30 -8.21 -11.03
C ASP A 389 15.79 -7.84 -9.62
N ASN A 390 17.10 -7.73 -9.43
CA ASN A 390 17.68 -7.27 -8.17
C ASN A 390 17.26 -5.83 -7.81
N LYS A 391 16.87 -5.00 -8.78
CA LYS A 391 16.28 -3.67 -8.49
C LYS A 391 14.81 -3.80 -8.04
N LEU A 392 14.03 -4.69 -8.66
CA LEU A 392 12.66 -4.97 -8.23
C LEU A 392 12.64 -5.53 -6.81
N ARG A 393 13.53 -6.48 -6.52
CA ARG A 393 13.68 -7.06 -5.18
C ARG A 393 13.99 -5.99 -4.13
N ARG A 394 14.97 -5.12 -4.38
CA ARG A 394 15.28 -3.99 -3.48
C ARG A 394 14.08 -3.10 -3.20
N ILE A 395 13.24 -2.79 -4.19
CA ILE A 395 12.02 -2.00 -3.95
C ILE A 395 11.01 -2.79 -3.10
N SER A 396 10.91 -4.10 -3.31
CA SER A 396 10.08 -4.98 -2.49
C SER A 396 10.55 -4.96 -1.03
N ASP A 397 11.85 -5.14 -0.79
CA ASP A 397 12.47 -5.15 0.54
C ASP A 397 12.32 -3.79 1.22
N ASP A 398 12.60 -2.69 0.51
CA ASP A 398 12.37 -1.32 1.00
C ASP A 398 10.90 -1.10 1.39
N THR A 399 9.96 -1.71 0.65
CA THR A 399 8.52 -1.59 0.93
C THR A 399 8.11 -2.42 2.15
N ASP A 400 8.70 -3.61 2.34
CA ASP A 400 8.47 -4.44 3.52
C ASP A 400 9.04 -3.80 4.78
N GLU A 401 10.27 -3.28 4.74
CA GLU A 401 10.87 -2.54 5.85
C GLU A 401 10.01 -1.32 6.23
N LEU A 402 9.52 -0.59 5.22
CA LEU A 402 8.61 0.53 5.42
C LEU A 402 7.29 0.11 6.08
N LEU A 403 6.75 -1.05 5.71
CA LEU A 403 5.52 -1.60 6.30
C LEU A 403 5.73 -2.00 7.76
N HIS A 404 6.83 -2.67 8.07
CA HIS A 404 7.20 -3.02 9.45
C HIS A 404 7.39 -1.79 10.33
N GLU A 405 8.11 -0.79 9.84
CA GLU A 405 8.30 0.47 10.57
C GLU A 405 6.97 1.22 10.73
N ALA A 406 6.11 1.22 9.70
CA ALA A 406 4.78 1.80 9.79
C ALA A 406 3.90 1.13 10.86
N MET A 407 3.89 -0.21 10.91
CA MET A 407 3.12 -0.95 11.92
C MET A 407 3.65 -0.66 13.33
N ARG A 408 4.98 -0.67 13.52
CA ARG A 408 5.61 -0.37 14.80
C ARG A 408 5.27 1.05 15.28
N GLN A 409 5.37 2.02 14.37
CA GLN A 409 5.11 3.42 14.67
C GLN A 409 3.61 3.68 14.91
N ASP A 410 2.71 2.99 14.20
CA ASP A 410 1.27 3.09 14.43
C ASP A 410 0.87 2.49 15.78
N LEU A 411 1.47 1.37 16.19
CA LEU A 411 1.30 0.78 17.52
C LEU A 411 1.80 1.72 18.63
N ASP A 412 2.97 2.36 18.45
CA ASP A 412 3.46 3.38 19.39
C ASP A 412 2.48 4.55 19.53
N TYR A 413 2.02 5.11 18.40
CA TYR A 413 1.02 6.18 18.41
C TYR A 413 -0.26 5.75 19.12
N ARG A 414 -0.77 4.55 18.80
CA ARG A 414 -1.97 4.00 19.43
C ARG A 414 -1.80 3.84 20.94
N ASN A 415 -0.68 3.31 21.41
CA ASN A 415 -0.40 3.13 22.83
C ASN A 415 -0.32 4.46 23.57
N ARG A 416 0.44 5.43 23.03
CA ARG A 416 0.57 6.77 23.62
C ARG A 416 -0.76 7.53 23.62
N LEU A 417 -1.57 7.36 22.57
CA LEU A 417 -2.93 7.91 22.56
C LEU A 417 -3.82 7.25 23.61
N ILE A 418 -3.71 5.93 23.84
CA ILE A 418 -4.45 5.24 24.91
C ILE A 418 -4.00 5.73 26.29
N GLU A 419 -2.71 6.00 26.50
CA GLU A 419 -2.22 6.59 27.76
C GLU A 419 -2.83 7.98 28.04
N ILE A 420 -3.11 8.75 26.99
CA ILE A 420 -3.70 10.09 27.10
C ILE A 420 -5.22 10.03 27.23
N PHE A 421 -5.90 9.37 26.28
CA PHE A 421 -7.36 9.37 26.14
C PHE A 421 -8.07 8.18 26.81
N GLY A 422 -7.34 7.14 27.21
CA GLY A 422 -7.93 5.89 27.68
C GLY A 422 -8.54 5.07 26.54
N ARG A 423 -9.23 3.98 26.90
CA ARG A 423 -10.02 3.17 25.96
C ARG A 423 -11.51 3.52 26.06
N PRO A 424 -12.28 3.34 24.98
CA PRO A 424 -13.73 3.54 25.02
C PRO A 424 -14.43 2.64 26.05
N TYR A 425 -15.64 3.06 26.42
CA TYR A 425 -16.55 2.24 27.19
C TYR A 425 -16.95 0.98 26.43
N SER A 426 -17.02 -0.16 27.10
CA SER A 426 -17.42 -1.43 26.46
C SER A 426 -18.81 -1.35 25.80
N GLY A 427 -19.74 -0.62 26.42
CA GLY A 427 -21.09 -0.41 25.89
C GLY A 427 -21.16 0.51 24.67
N THR A 428 -20.10 1.23 24.32
CA THR A 428 -20.06 2.14 23.14
C THR A 428 -19.37 1.53 21.92
N ILE A 429 -18.99 0.25 22.00
CA ILE A 429 -18.39 -0.54 20.92
C ILE A 429 -19.44 -1.48 20.31
N GLY A 430 -19.58 -1.48 18.98
CA GLY A 430 -20.49 -2.36 18.24
C GLY A 430 -21.26 -1.67 17.11
N PHE A 431 -22.09 -2.43 16.40
CA PHE A 431 -22.89 -1.91 15.28
C PHE A 431 -23.83 -0.77 15.72
N GLY A 432 -23.79 0.37 15.01
CA GLY A 432 -24.61 1.55 15.29
C GLY A 432 -24.19 2.37 16.51
N LYS A 433 -23.00 2.12 17.09
CA LYS A 433 -22.46 2.87 18.23
C LYS A 433 -21.29 3.77 17.81
N ALA A 434 -20.73 4.53 18.75
CA ALA A 434 -19.62 5.46 18.50
C ALA A 434 -18.37 4.78 17.92
N PHE A 435 -18.09 3.56 18.36
CA PHE A 435 -16.93 2.79 17.93
C PHE A 435 -17.39 1.48 17.25
N PRO A 436 -16.76 1.08 16.12
CA PRO A 436 -17.11 -0.14 15.41
C PRO A 436 -16.83 -1.38 16.26
N GLU A 437 -17.48 -2.51 15.92
CA GLU A 437 -17.22 -3.78 16.59
C GLU A 437 -15.74 -4.18 16.52
N GLY A 438 -15.18 -4.67 17.63
CA GLY A 438 -13.76 -5.03 17.73
C GLY A 438 -12.80 -3.83 17.85
N TYR A 439 -13.29 -2.61 18.08
CA TYR A 439 -12.41 -1.45 18.26
C TYR A 439 -11.56 -1.57 19.53
N GLU A 440 -10.26 -1.42 19.37
CA GLU A 440 -9.30 -1.51 20.48
C GLU A 440 -8.39 -0.26 20.60
N GLY A 441 -8.72 0.81 19.89
CA GLY A 441 -7.96 2.06 19.88
C GLY A 441 -8.24 2.98 21.09
N PRO A 442 -7.68 4.20 21.07
CA PRO A 442 -7.95 5.22 22.09
C PRO A 442 -9.37 5.79 22.00
N ASP A 443 -9.91 6.29 23.10
CA ASP A 443 -11.19 7.02 23.09
C ASP A 443 -11.01 8.46 22.60
N ASN A 444 -10.97 8.66 21.29
CA ASN A 444 -10.82 10.00 20.69
C ASN A 444 -12.14 10.81 20.61
N LEU A 445 -13.29 10.23 20.97
CA LEU A 445 -14.60 10.87 20.81
C LEU A 445 -15.32 11.14 22.13
N LEU A 446 -15.30 10.18 23.05
CA LEU A 446 -16.04 10.18 24.31
C LEU A 446 -15.11 10.36 25.53
N PHE A 447 -13.88 10.83 25.34
CA PHE A 447 -12.89 10.96 26.42
C PHE A 447 -13.34 11.84 27.59
N ALA A 448 -14.25 12.80 27.33
CA ALA A 448 -14.76 13.75 28.33
C ALA A 448 -15.86 13.16 29.24
N TYR A 449 -16.26 11.91 29.03
CA TYR A 449 -17.23 11.21 29.87
C TYR A 449 -16.56 10.48 31.02
N LEU A 450 -17.13 10.62 32.22
CA LEU A 450 -16.72 10.03 33.48
C LEU A 450 -17.68 8.93 33.96
N ASP A 451 -17.14 7.85 34.53
CA ASP A 451 -17.89 6.68 35.00
C ASP A 451 -18.70 6.93 36.29
N ARG A 452 -18.31 7.92 37.11
CA ARG A 452 -18.75 8.02 38.51
C ARG A 452 -20.05 8.81 38.68
N THR A 453 -21.08 8.14 39.22
CA THR A 453 -22.17 8.77 40.00
C THR A 453 -22.53 8.06 41.30
N LYS A 454 -21.61 7.31 41.91
CA LYS A 454 -21.83 6.78 43.27
C LYS A 454 -20.79 7.28 44.26
N VAL A 455 -21.06 8.47 44.75
CA VAL A 455 -20.66 8.92 46.09
C VAL A 455 -21.93 8.86 46.95
N GLU A 456 -22.30 7.69 47.46
CA GLU A 456 -23.34 7.63 48.51
C GLU A 456 -22.84 8.22 49.85
N GLN A 457 -21.66 8.86 49.89
CA GLN A 457 -21.13 9.50 51.10
C GLN A 457 -20.46 10.83 50.77
N VAL A 458 -21.30 11.87 50.72
CA VAL A 458 -21.10 13.30 51.01
C VAL A 458 -21.79 14.09 49.89
N ILE A 459 -23.04 14.48 50.11
CA ILE A 459 -23.82 15.38 49.23
C ILE A 459 -24.17 16.64 50.05
N PRO A 460 -24.27 17.83 49.43
CA PRO A 460 -25.58 18.26 48.94
C PRO A 460 -25.60 18.72 47.47
N ASP A 461 -26.76 18.48 46.86
CA ASP A 461 -27.12 18.69 45.44
C ASP A 461 -26.72 20.05 44.86
N GLY A 462 -26.42 20.06 43.55
CA GLY A 462 -25.97 21.22 42.75
C GLY A 462 -24.46 21.14 42.49
N THR A 463 -23.98 20.92 41.27
CA THR A 463 -24.24 21.68 40.03
C THR A 463 -24.49 20.81 38.77
N GLY A 464 -24.51 19.48 38.90
CA GLY A 464 -24.77 18.57 37.77
C GLY A 464 -26.19 18.72 37.21
N SER A 465 -26.29 19.00 35.91
CA SER A 465 -27.58 19.00 35.22
C SER A 465 -28.11 17.56 35.07
N GLU A 466 -29.31 17.29 35.58
CA GLU A 466 -30.07 16.06 35.29
C GLU A 466 -30.71 16.07 33.89
N ASP A 467 -30.39 17.05 33.05
CA ASP A 467 -30.91 17.13 31.69
C ASP A 467 -30.42 15.95 30.85
N THR A 468 -31.30 14.96 30.66
CA THR A 468 -31.06 13.76 29.86
C THR A 468 -31.29 14.01 28.37
N THR A 469 -31.38 15.27 27.93
CA THR A 469 -31.49 15.58 26.50
C THR A 469 -30.30 15.00 25.74
N THR A 470 -30.59 14.56 24.54
CA THR A 470 -29.58 14.00 23.65
C THR A 470 -29.42 14.92 22.46
N LEU A 471 -28.20 15.38 22.20
CA LEU A 471 -27.93 16.23 21.05
C LEU A 471 -27.80 15.39 19.78
N GLU A 472 -28.51 15.78 18.73
CA GLU A 472 -28.29 15.28 17.37
C GLU A 472 -27.27 16.17 16.64
N PHE A 473 -26.36 15.56 15.88
CA PHE A 473 -25.29 16.28 15.16
C PHE A 473 -25.80 17.42 14.25
N ASN A 474 -26.99 17.26 13.67
CA ASN A 474 -27.65 18.28 12.84
C ASN A 474 -28.02 19.55 13.63
N GLU A 475 -28.31 19.45 14.93
CA GLU A 475 -28.63 20.60 15.78
C GLU A 475 -27.35 21.37 16.15
N ILE A 476 -26.24 20.66 16.41
CA ILE A 476 -24.92 21.25 16.67
C ILE A 476 -24.43 22.06 15.47
N LYS A 477 -24.62 21.55 14.24
CA LYS A 477 -24.28 22.25 12.99
C LYS A 477 -24.92 23.64 12.90
N ASN A 478 -26.20 23.74 13.29
CA ASN A 478 -26.93 25.02 13.30
C ASN A 478 -26.41 25.96 14.41
N THR A 479 -26.04 25.43 15.57
CA THR A 479 -25.45 26.19 16.69
C THR A 479 -24.08 26.76 16.34
N VAL A 480 -23.20 25.98 15.68
CA VAL A 480 -21.86 26.44 15.26
C VAL A 480 -21.93 27.48 14.14
N ILE A 481 -22.87 27.33 13.19
CA ILE A 481 -23.17 28.39 12.21
C ILE A 481 -23.67 29.66 12.91
N GLY A 482 -24.45 29.52 13.99
CA GLY A 482 -24.88 30.61 14.86
C GLY A 482 -23.73 31.31 15.59
N LEU A 483 -22.71 30.57 16.07
CA LEU A 483 -21.52 31.10 16.72
C LEU A 483 -20.66 31.96 15.79
N ALA A 484 -20.58 31.64 14.49
CA ALA A 484 -19.91 32.49 13.50
C ALA A 484 -20.60 33.85 13.30
N SER A 485 -21.85 33.97 13.77
CA SER A 485 -22.65 35.20 13.77
C SER A 485 -22.63 35.88 15.15
N ASN A 486 -21.94 35.32 16.15
CA ASN A 486 -21.81 35.89 17.48
C ASN A 486 -20.99 37.20 17.41
N LYS A 487 -21.54 38.25 18.00
CA LYS A 487 -21.01 39.61 17.94
C LYS A 487 -19.58 39.72 18.47
N ASP A 488 -19.23 39.01 19.54
CA ASP A 488 -17.93 39.12 20.19
C ASP A 488 -16.84 38.41 19.39
N LEU A 489 -17.14 37.23 18.84
CA LEU A 489 -16.24 36.49 17.94
C LEU A 489 -16.00 37.25 16.63
N VAL A 490 -17.05 37.88 16.08
CA VAL A 490 -16.95 38.75 14.91
C VAL A 490 -16.09 39.98 15.20
N ASP A 491 -16.20 40.56 16.39
CA ASP A 491 -15.43 41.74 16.79
C ASP A 491 -13.94 41.40 17.06
N ILE A 492 -13.63 40.20 17.59
CA ILE A 492 -12.26 39.66 17.68
C ILE A 492 -11.66 39.39 16.30
N TYR A 493 -12.41 38.74 15.39
CA TYR A 493 -11.93 38.44 14.04
C TYR A 493 -11.65 39.71 13.22
N LYS A 494 -12.50 40.74 13.34
CA LYS A 494 -12.27 42.07 12.75
C LYS A 494 -10.95 42.69 13.21
N SER A 495 -10.52 42.43 14.44
CA SER A 495 -9.28 42.99 15.00
C SER A 495 -8.01 42.34 14.44
N THR A 496 -8.13 41.17 13.78
CA THR A 496 -6.97 40.38 13.34
C THR A 496 -6.93 40.13 11.82
N SER A 497 -8.07 39.93 11.13
CA SER A 497 -8.05 39.55 9.70
C SER A 497 -9.40 39.69 8.95
N GLY A 498 -9.85 40.92 8.65
CA GLY A 498 -10.90 41.16 7.64
C GLY A 498 -12.36 41.06 8.11
N GLY A 499 -13.30 41.47 7.24
CA GLY A 499 -14.69 41.80 7.59
C GLY A 499 -15.60 40.63 7.96
N SER A 500 -16.70 40.91 8.67
CA SER A 500 -17.63 39.94 9.28
C SER A 500 -18.19 38.86 8.34
N THR A 501 -18.34 39.18 7.05
CA THR A 501 -18.85 38.25 6.03
C THR A 501 -17.83 37.15 5.67
N GLN A 502 -16.53 37.38 5.90
CA GLN A 502 -15.47 36.41 5.59
C GLN A 502 -15.39 35.31 6.66
N LEU A 503 -15.61 35.63 7.93
CA LEU A 503 -15.68 34.64 9.02
C LEU A 503 -16.87 33.70 8.85
N SER A 504 -18.06 34.25 8.58
CA SER A 504 -19.26 33.43 8.36
C SER A 504 -19.09 32.53 7.13
N THR A 505 -18.52 33.05 6.04
CA THR A 505 -18.27 32.27 4.82
C THR A 505 -17.18 31.21 5.02
N ALA A 506 -16.11 31.51 5.76
CA ALA A 506 -15.04 30.56 6.05
C ALA A 506 -15.54 29.41 6.95
N VAL A 507 -16.30 29.72 8.01
CA VAL A 507 -16.91 28.71 8.90
C VAL A 507 -17.94 27.87 8.13
N GLN A 508 -18.77 28.51 7.31
CA GLN A 508 -19.75 27.82 6.48
C GLN A 508 -19.08 26.94 5.40
N THR A 509 -17.96 27.37 4.82
CA THR A 509 -17.17 26.56 3.86
C THR A 509 -16.45 25.40 4.56
N PHE A 510 -15.94 25.61 5.78
CA PHE A 510 -15.31 24.56 6.59
C PHE A 510 -16.32 23.48 7.02
N ILE A 511 -17.55 23.88 7.35
CA ILE A 511 -18.62 22.98 7.81
C ILE A 511 -19.40 22.32 6.65
N LEU A 512 -19.58 23.00 5.52
CA LEU A 512 -20.39 22.52 4.37
C LEU A 512 -19.56 22.04 3.17
N GLY A 513 -18.26 22.36 3.09
CA GLY A 513 -17.40 22.04 1.96
C GLY A 513 -16.89 20.59 1.94
N ASN A 514 -16.98 19.87 3.06
CA ASN A 514 -16.72 18.44 3.14
C ASN A 514 -18.03 17.68 3.07
N SER A 515 -18.45 17.33 1.86
CA SER A 515 -19.56 16.40 1.61
C SER A 515 -19.11 14.95 1.89
N TYR A 516 -18.76 14.67 3.13
CA TYR A 516 -18.64 13.31 3.64
C TYR A 516 -19.99 12.98 4.28
N GLU A 517 -20.74 12.01 3.75
CA GLU A 517 -21.89 11.44 4.45
C GLU A 517 -21.34 10.68 5.66
N ASP A 518 -21.15 11.40 6.76
CA ASP A 518 -20.65 10.84 7.99
C ASP A 518 -21.75 9.99 8.66
N PRO A 519 -21.55 8.68 8.86
CA PRO A 519 -22.51 7.82 9.54
C PRO A 519 -22.81 8.27 10.98
N THR A 520 -22.05 9.21 11.55
CA THR A 520 -22.32 9.83 12.86
C THR A 520 -23.41 10.91 12.84
N ALA A 521 -23.98 11.26 11.68
CA ALA A 521 -25.04 12.27 11.58
C ALA A 521 -26.33 11.94 12.36
N THR A 522 -26.50 10.67 12.77
CA THR A 522 -27.60 10.18 13.62
C THR A 522 -27.13 9.79 15.03
N PHE A 523 -25.88 10.11 15.39
CA PHE A 523 -25.33 9.76 16.69
C PHE A 523 -25.89 10.68 17.77
N THR A 524 -26.58 10.06 18.73
CA THR A 524 -27.32 10.71 19.80
C THR A 524 -26.46 10.73 21.06
N MET A 525 -26.00 11.90 21.49
CA MET A 525 -25.06 12.02 22.61
C MET A 525 -25.75 12.50 23.90
N PRO A 526 -25.64 11.76 25.01
CA PRO A 526 -26.19 12.20 26.29
C PRO A 526 -25.37 13.36 26.85
N ILE A 527 -26.02 14.44 27.26
CA ILE A 527 -25.34 15.64 27.81
C ILE A 527 -25.42 15.77 29.32
N ALA A 528 -25.96 14.75 30.00
CA ALA A 528 -25.99 14.71 31.45
C ALA A 528 -24.57 14.96 31.99
N ARG A 529 -24.45 15.86 32.97
CA ARG A 529 -23.15 16.32 33.48
C ARG A 529 -22.84 15.65 34.82
N ALA A 530 -21.62 15.14 34.97
CA ALA A 530 -21.09 14.66 36.24
C ALA A 530 -20.48 15.81 37.05
N SER A 531 -20.01 16.85 36.36
CA SER A 531 -19.51 18.13 36.89
C SER A 531 -19.69 19.22 35.83
N ASP A 532 -19.39 20.47 36.14
CA ASP A 532 -19.53 21.57 35.17
C ASP A 532 -18.60 21.44 33.94
N TYR A 533 -17.59 20.58 34.03
CA TYR A 533 -16.55 20.35 33.02
C TYR A 533 -16.42 18.88 32.54
N GLY A 534 -17.28 17.98 33.04
CA GLY A 534 -17.24 16.55 32.72
C GLY A 534 -18.63 15.96 32.49
N TYR A 535 -18.78 15.15 31.44
CA TYR A 535 -20.05 14.48 31.15
C TYR A 535 -20.19 13.20 31.96
N LYS A 536 -21.42 12.85 32.32
CA LYS A 536 -21.76 11.60 32.99
C LYS A 536 -21.96 10.51 31.94
N ALA A 537 -21.20 9.42 32.04
CA ALA A 537 -21.46 8.23 31.24
C ALA A 537 -22.79 7.59 31.67
N PRO A 538 -23.68 7.23 30.72
CA PRO A 538 -24.85 6.40 30.99
C PRO A 538 -24.52 5.06 31.65
N ASP A 539 -25.41 4.58 32.52
CA ASP A 539 -25.18 3.33 33.26
C ASP A 539 -25.05 2.10 32.34
N ASP A 540 -25.65 2.14 31.14
CA ASP A 540 -25.60 1.08 30.13
C ASP A 540 -24.27 1.05 29.33
N TRP A 541 -23.43 2.08 29.45
CA TRP A 541 -22.10 2.09 28.82
C TRP A 541 -21.10 1.18 29.54
N GLY A 542 -21.37 0.81 30.78
CA GLY A 542 -20.45 0.03 31.61
C GLY A 542 -19.22 0.82 32.02
N GLN A 543 -18.08 0.14 32.21
CA GLN A 543 -16.81 0.77 32.60
C GLN A 543 -15.79 0.75 31.47
N ARG A 544 -14.80 1.64 31.57
CA ARG A 544 -13.61 1.64 30.71
C ARG A 544 -12.66 0.52 31.09
N THR A 545 -12.02 -0.09 30.09
CA THR A 545 -10.96 -1.08 30.31
C THR A 545 -9.62 -0.44 30.70
N SER A 546 -9.40 0.81 30.30
CA SER A 546 -8.22 1.60 30.66
C SER A 546 -8.57 3.09 30.71
N TYR A 547 -8.16 3.77 31.79
CA TYR A 547 -8.33 5.21 31.97
C TYR A 547 -7.06 5.95 31.53
N GLY A 548 -7.23 6.97 30.68
CA GLY A 548 -6.15 7.84 30.25
C GLY A 548 -5.80 8.91 31.29
N ARG A 549 -4.79 9.72 30.99
CA ARG A 549 -4.44 10.91 31.76
C ARG A 549 -5.59 11.91 31.82
N ILE A 550 -6.37 12.05 30.74
CA ILE A 550 -7.48 12.99 30.67
C ILE A 550 -8.58 12.62 31.67
N GLN A 551 -9.01 11.36 31.72
CA GLN A 551 -10.05 10.94 32.67
C GLN A 551 -9.55 11.05 34.12
N ARG A 552 -8.29 10.70 34.38
CA ARG A 552 -7.71 10.83 35.72
C ARG A 552 -7.69 12.29 36.19
N ALA A 553 -7.24 13.21 35.33
CA ALA A 553 -7.26 14.64 35.65
C ALA A 553 -8.69 15.13 35.93
N LEU A 554 -9.66 14.76 35.09
CA LEU A 554 -11.07 15.12 35.31
C LEU A 554 -11.65 14.54 36.62
N GLU A 555 -11.34 13.28 36.95
CA GLU A 555 -11.76 12.67 38.22
C GLU A 555 -11.11 13.34 39.44
N GLU A 556 -9.84 13.70 39.34
CA GLU A 556 -9.10 14.40 40.41
C GLU A 556 -9.62 15.83 40.59
N MET A 557 -9.95 16.53 39.50
CA MET A 557 -10.62 17.83 39.55
C MET A 557 -11.96 17.75 40.28
N LEU A 558 -12.80 16.78 39.91
CA LEU A 558 -14.09 16.56 40.56
C LEU A 558 -13.93 16.28 42.05
N ARG A 559 -12.92 15.50 42.42
CA ARG A 559 -12.63 15.21 43.82
C ARG A 559 -12.19 16.47 44.58
N GLU A 560 -11.33 17.31 43.98
CA GLU A 560 -10.88 18.54 44.64
C GLU A 560 -11.96 19.62 44.70
N GLU A 561 -12.86 19.67 43.73
CA GLU A 561 -14.04 20.55 43.78
C GLU A 561 -14.98 20.17 44.94
N VAL A 562 -15.23 18.86 45.13
CA VAL A 562 -16.03 18.37 46.27
C VAL A 562 -15.35 18.72 47.60
N ALA A 563 -14.02 18.58 47.68
CA ALA A 563 -13.26 18.96 48.88
C ALA A 563 -13.30 20.47 49.14
N LEU A 564 -13.16 21.29 48.10
CA LEU A 564 -13.29 22.75 48.17
C LEU A 564 -14.66 23.16 48.69
N LYS A 565 -15.75 22.56 48.19
CA LYS A 565 -17.12 22.84 48.69
C LYS A 565 -17.24 22.48 50.18
N GLY A 566 -16.68 21.35 50.60
CA GLY A 566 -16.66 20.96 52.02
C GLY A 566 -15.88 21.93 52.91
N ASP A 567 -14.73 22.44 52.44
CA ASP A 567 -13.91 23.43 53.16
C ASP A 567 -14.64 24.80 53.25
N ILE A 568 -15.36 25.21 52.20
CA ILE A 568 -16.20 26.41 52.18
C ILE A 568 -17.38 26.27 53.15
N ASP A 569 -18.11 25.15 53.13
CA ASP A 569 -19.23 24.90 54.04
C ASP A 569 -18.78 24.94 55.51
N THR A 570 -17.61 24.36 55.80
CA THR A 570 -16.99 24.42 57.13
C THR A 570 -16.67 25.85 57.54
N TYR A 571 -16.13 26.66 56.62
CA TYR A 571 -15.84 28.07 56.87
C TYR A 571 -17.10 28.92 57.06
N VAL A 572 -18.17 28.66 56.29
CA VAL A 572 -19.49 29.30 56.46
C VAL A 572 -20.11 28.94 57.81
N ALA A 573 -20.03 27.67 58.24
CA ALA A 573 -20.49 27.25 59.55
C ALA A 573 -19.72 27.93 60.69
N PHE A 574 -18.38 28.00 60.57
CA PHE A 574 -17.52 28.73 61.51
C PHE A 574 -17.92 30.21 61.64
N LEU A 575 -18.19 30.90 60.54
CA LEU A 575 -18.65 32.30 60.57
C LEU A 575 -20.03 32.46 61.22
N GLY A 576 -20.93 31.49 61.06
CA GLY A 576 -22.23 31.47 61.73
C GLY A 576 -22.14 31.25 63.25
N ASP A 577 -21.23 30.38 63.69
CA ASP A 577 -20.93 30.18 65.11
C ASP A 577 -20.31 31.44 65.72
N TYR A 578 -19.39 32.08 65.00
CA TYR A 578 -18.78 33.35 65.37
C TYR A 578 -19.81 34.49 65.48
N GLU A 579 -20.75 34.60 64.52
CA GLU A 579 -21.87 35.56 64.59
C GLU A 579 -22.73 35.34 65.84
N THR A 580 -23.06 34.08 66.12
CA THR A 580 -23.90 33.71 67.27
C THR A 580 -23.23 34.08 68.59
N LEU A 581 -21.92 33.86 68.71
CA LEU A 581 -21.16 34.21 69.91
C LEU A 581 -21.08 35.73 70.12
N VAL A 582 -20.84 36.50 69.04
CA VAL A 582 -20.82 37.97 69.09
C VAL A 582 -22.20 38.54 69.44
N LEU A 583 -23.29 37.98 68.91
CA LEU A 583 -24.66 38.36 69.27
C LEU A 583 -25.01 38.01 70.73
N ARG A 584 -24.51 36.88 71.24
CA ARG A 584 -24.68 36.50 72.65
C ARG A 584 -23.95 37.49 73.58
N LEU A 585 -22.71 37.85 73.25
CA LEU A 585 -21.94 38.86 73.98
C LEU A 585 -22.67 40.21 74.00
N ARG A 586 -23.25 40.62 72.86
CA ARG A 586 -24.09 41.83 72.77
C ARG A 586 -25.26 41.78 73.74
N ASN A 587 -26.04 40.71 73.71
CA ASN A 587 -27.23 40.58 74.56
C ASN A 587 -26.87 40.57 76.06
N GLN A 588 -25.74 39.97 76.42
CA GLN A 588 -25.19 40.03 77.78
C GLN A 588 -24.84 41.45 78.20
N ILE A 589 -24.17 42.21 77.34
CA ILE A 589 -23.81 43.61 77.61
C ILE A 589 -25.05 44.51 77.71
N GLU A 590 -26.07 44.30 76.87
CA GLU A 590 -27.36 45.00 76.95
C GLU A 590 -28.11 44.68 78.25
N LEU A 591 -28.08 43.43 78.73
CA LEU A 591 -28.66 43.04 80.02
C LEU A 591 -27.93 43.67 81.22
N ILE A 592 -26.63 43.92 81.10
CA ILE A 592 -25.84 44.62 82.12
C ILE A 592 -26.19 46.12 82.12
N ASP A 593 -26.34 46.73 80.94
CA ASP A 593 -26.75 48.14 80.78
C ASP A 593 -28.11 48.43 81.45
N ASP A 594 -29.12 47.63 81.13
CA ASP A 594 -30.50 47.79 81.61
C ASP A 594 -30.63 47.69 83.14
N LYS A 595 -29.72 46.96 83.80
CA LYS A 595 -29.71 46.81 85.27
C LYS A 595 -28.93 47.92 85.97
N GLU A 596 -27.96 48.53 85.32
CA GLU A 596 -26.92 49.36 85.96
C GLU A 596 -26.90 50.83 85.50
N GLY A 597 -27.63 51.18 84.43
CA GLY A 597 -27.76 52.57 83.96
C GLY A 597 -26.45 53.15 83.40
N LEU A 598 -25.79 52.42 82.50
CA LEU A 598 -24.46 52.71 81.96
C LEU A 598 -24.51 53.34 80.54
N ASP A 599 -25.58 54.07 80.23
CA ASP A 599 -25.93 54.61 78.89
C ASP A 599 -24.76 55.28 78.12
N ASP A 600 -23.93 56.09 78.81
CA ASP A 600 -22.83 56.83 78.16
C ASP A 600 -21.59 55.95 77.88
N ALA A 601 -21.37 54.86 78.63
CA ALA A 601 -20.17 54.01 78.51
C ALA A 601 -20.34 52.89 77.45
N ILE A 602 -21.57 52.42 77.24
CA ILE A 602 -21.86 51.27 76.35
C ILE A 602 -22.04 51.71 74.89
N THR A 603 -22.14 53.02 74.62
CA THR A 603 -22.28 53.56 73.25
C THR A 603 -21.08 53.21 72.34
N GLY A 604 -19.85 53.23 72.86
CA GLY A 604 -18.64 52.84 72.10
C GLY A 604 -18.56 51.33 71.83
N VAL A 605 -18.98 50.51 72.79
CA VAL A 605 -19.08 49.05 72.67
C VAL A 605 -20.19 48.66 71.69
N ARG A 606 -21.34 49.35 71.72
CA ARG A 606 -22.45 49.17 70.78
C ARG A 606 -22.03 49.48 69.34
N ALA A 607 -21.20 50.50 69.13
CA ALA A 607 -20.61 50.81 67.82
C ALA A 607 -19.66 49.69 67.35
N GLY A 608 -18.77 49.20 68.22
CA GLY A 608 -17.83 48.11 67.90
C GLY A 608 -18.48 46.75 67.65
N ILE A 609 -19.53 46.40 68.40
CA ILE A 609 -20.29 45.15 68.17
C ILE A 609 -21.14 45.27 66.90
N ASN A 610 -21.81 46.41 66.65
CA ASN A 610 -22.56 46.60 65.40
C ASN A 610 -21.65 46.58 64.17
N SER A 611 -20.45 47.16 64.22
CA SER A 611 -19.49 47.04 63.11
C SER A 611 -19.04 45.60 62.87
N THR A 612 -19.05 44.77 63.91
CA THR A 612 -18.61 43.36 63.84
C THR A 612 -19.72 42.44 63.37
N VAL A 613 -20.95 42.65 63.83
CA VAL A 613 -22.11 41.98 63.24
C VAL A 613 -22.22 42.34 61.76
N VAL A 614 -21.99 43.61 61.39
CA VAL A 614 -21.92 44.01 59.97
C VAL A 614 -20.73 43.38 59.25
N ALA A 615 -19.54 43.30 59.85
CA ALA A 615 -18.35 42.68 59.24
C ALA A 615 -18.47 41.15 59.12
N VAL A 616 -19.12 40.47 60.07
CA VAL A 616 -19.40 39.04 60.03
C VAL A 616 -20.55 38.72 59.08
N GLN A 617 -21.60 39.54 59.02
CA GLN A 617 -22.65 39.41 58.00
C GLN A 617 -22.12 39.71 56.59
N THR A 618 -21.19 40.66 56.49
CA THR A 618 -20.43 40.95 55.28
C THR A 618 -19.43 39.82 55.00
N GLY A 619 -18.86 39.16 56.02
CA GLY A 619 -17.99 38.00 55.93
C GLY A 619 -18.71 36.72 55.52
N ILE A 620 -19.94 36.49 56.01
CA ILE A 620 -20.86 35.43 55.58
C ILE A 620 -21.37 35.74 54.19
N GLY A 621 -21.68 37.01 53.91
CA GLY A 621 -22.00 37.50 52.58
C GLY A 621 -20.83 37.30 51.62
N ILE A 622 -19.59 37.55 52.04
CA ILE A 622 -18.35 37.38 51.27
C ILE A 622 -17.98 35.91 51.19
N ALA A 623 -18.22 35.07 52.19
CA ALA A 623 -17.99 33.62 52.14
C ALA A 623 -19.04 32.93 51.26
N LYS A 624 -20.28 33.44 51.24
CA LYS A 624 -21.29 33.08 50.25
C LYS A 624 -20.97 33.67 48.88
N ILE A 625 -20.38 34.86 48.79
CA ILE A 625 -19.87 35.40 47.53
C ILE A 625 -18.64 34.62 47.07
N ILE A 626 -17.77 34.13 47.95
CA ILE A 626 -16.62 33.25 47.67
C ILE A 626 -17.13 31.85 47.36
N GLY A 627 -18.22 31.39 47.96
CA GLY A 627 -18.95 30.19 47.55
C GLY A 627 -19.54 30.37 46.15
N ASN A 628 -20.21 31.49 45.88
CA ASN A 628 -20.73 31.87 44.56
C ASN A 628 -19.63 32.30 43.57
N THR A 629 -18.42 32.64 44.02
CA THR A 629 -17.23 32.96 43.22
C THR A 629 -16.38 31.71 43.08
N ALA A 630 -16.50 30.70 43.94
CA ALA A 630 -15.99 29.36 43.74
C ALA A 630 -16.90 28.61 42.78
N GLU A 631 -18.22 28.83 42.86
CA GLU A 631 -19.21 28.48 41.83
C GLU A 631 -18.95 29.30 40.57
N GLY A 632 -18.64 30.60 40.67
CA GLY A 632 -18.25 31.46 39.56
C GLY A 632 -16.86 31.15 38.98
N VAL A 633 -15.94 30.61 39.77
CA VAL A 633 -14.61 30.12 39.36
C VAL A 633 -14.78 28.72 38.79
N ALA A 634 -15.66 27.87 39.32
CA ALA A 634 -16.04 26.60 38.74
C ALA A 634 -16.78 26.81 37.41
N GLU A 635 -17.66 27.81 37.31
CA GLU A 635 -18.32 28.28 36.09
C GLU A 635 -17.31 28.89 35.12
N ALA A 636 -16.39 29.73 35.57
CA ALA A 636 -15.32 30.31 34.73
C ALA A 636 -14.31 29.25 34.26
N ILE A 637 -14.00 28.28 35.12
CA ILE A 637 -13.21 27.09 34.81
C ILE A 637 -13.99 26.25 33.80
N ALA A 638 -15.29 26.01 34.00
CA ALA A 638 -16.19 25.26 33.11
C ALA A 638 -16.40 25.95 31.75
N GLU A 639 -16.47 27.28 31.71
CA GLU A 639 -16.54 28.09 30.49
C GLU A 639 -15.22 28.04 29.71
N ALA A 640 -14.12 27.74 30.41
CA ALA A 640 -12.84 27.41 29.81
C ALA A 640 -12.76 25.97 29.29
N PHE A 641 -13.67 25.05 29.65
CA PHE A 641 -13.77 23.73 29.03
C PHE A 641 -14.51 23.78 27.68
N PRO A 642 -14.31 22.79 26.78
CA PRO A 642 -15.05 22.70 25.53
C PRO A 642 -16.56 22.57 25.79
N THR A 643 -17.36 23.42 25.16
CA THR A 643 -18.84 23.41 25.31
C THR A 643 -19.54 22.44 24.35
N SER A 644 -18.77 21.79 23.47
CA SER A 644 -19.25 20.86 22.44
C SER A 644 -18.49 19.54 22.48
N VAL A 645 -19.20 18.43 22.30
CA VAL A 645 -18.62 17.09 22.33
C VAL A 645 -18.16 16.62 20.95
N GLY A 646 -17.04 15.92 20.89
CA GLY A 646 -16.75 14.92 19.87
C GLY A 646 -16.23 15.37 18.50
N PHE A 647 -16.48 16.60 18.01
CA PHE A 647 -16.03 16.97 16.64
C PHE A 647 -15.57 18.42 16.46
N SER A 648 -15.79 19.28 17.46
CA SER A 648 -15.37 20.67 17.43
C SER A 648 -14.22 20.83 18.41
N ASN A 649 -13.00 20.93 17.88
CA ASN A 649 -11.83 21.33 18.65
C ASN A 649 -12.05 22.80 19.04
N ASP A 650 -12.63 23.06 20.19
CA ASP A 650 -12.81 24.41 20.72
C ASP A 650 -11.44 24.99 21.10
N VAL A 651 -10.68 25.45 20.10
CA VAL A 651 -9.36 26.08 20.28
C VAL A 651 -9.48 27.35 21.13
N THR A 652 -10.69 27.94 21.21
CA THR A 652 -10.96 29.11 22.05
C THR A 652 -11.09 28.79 23.53
N SER A 653 -11.30 27.53 23.93
CA SER A 653 -11.31 27.06 25.34
C SER A 653 -10.01 27.42 26.09
N ILE A 654 -8.86 27.24 25.43
CA ILE A 654 -7.53 27.64 25.93
C ILE A 654 -7.45 29.16 26.11
N GLY A 655 -7.97 29.93 25.15
CA GLY A 655 -8.00 31.40 25.20
C GLY A 655 -8.97 31.96 26.24
N ARG A 656 -10.13 31.32 26.42
CA ARG A 656 -11.13 31.65 27.46
C ARG A 656 -10.58 31.35 28.85
N GLY A 657 -9.89 30.23 29.03
CA GLY A 657 -9.24 29.87 30.29
C GLY A 657 -8.13 30.82 30.74
N ILE A 658 -7.35 31.36 29.80
CA ILE A 658 -6.32 32.37 30.12
C ILE A 658 -6.96 33.74 30.43
N ALA A 659 -8.03 34.12 29.74
CA ALA A 659 -8.72 35.40 29.96
C ALA A 659 -9.49 35.45 31.29
N LEU A 660 -10.19 34.37 31.66
CA LEU A 660 -11.01 34.30 32.89
C LEU A 660 -10.16 34.11 34.16
N ALA A 661 -9.07 33.34 34.12
CA ALA A 661 -8.15 33.20 35.26
C ALA A 661 -7.53 34.54 35.70
N SER A 662 -7.35 35.48 34.76
CA SER A 662 -6.83 36.82 35.04
C SER A 662 -7.85 37.77 35.68
N ALA A 663 -9.15 37.46 35.60
CA ALA A 663 -10.23 38.37 35.99
C ALA A 663 -10.78 38.14 37.41
N VAL A 664 -10.60 36.95 38.01
CA VAL A 664 -11.43 36.55 39.17
C VAL A 664 -10.65 36.19 40.46
N GLY A 665 -9.37 35.84 40.42
CA GLY A 665 -8.82 34.98 41.50
C GLY A 665 -8.17 35.57 42.76
N PHE A 666 -7.43 36.68 42.70
CA PHE A 666 -6.44 36.95 43.79
C PHE A 666 -6.58 38.28 44.54
N GLY A 667 -7.31 39.27 44.03
CA GLY A 667 -7.29 40.63 44.59
C GLY A 667 -8.29 40.89 45.73
N THR A 668 -9.41 40.17 45.78
CA THR A 668 -10.54 40.51 46.67
C THR A 668 -10.56 39.74 47.98
N ALA A 669 -9.88 38.59 48.08
CA ALA A 669 -9.88 37.76 49.29
C ALA A 669 -8.92 38.27 50.38
N THR A 670 -7.88 39.05 50.02
CA THR A 670 -6.82 39.47 50.97
C THR A 670 -7.11 40.78 51.71
N ASP A 671 -7.90 41.69 51.13
CA ASP A 671 -8.02 43.05 51.68
C ASP A 671 -9.10 43.20 52.76
N THR A 672 -10.14 42.34 52.75
CA THR A 672 -11.24 42.40 53.74
C THR A 672 -11.06 41.44 54.93
N ALA A 673 -10.10 40.52 54.83
CA ALA A 673 -9.81 39.52 55.88
C ALA A 673 -9.04 40.09 57.08
N ASN A 674 -8.28 41.18 56.86
CA ASN A 674 -7.68 41.92 57.97
C ASN A 674 -8.75 42.48 58.91
N ASP A 675 -9.94 42.80 58.41
CA ASP A 675 -10.98 43.46 59.20
C ASP A 675 -11.61 42.53 60.25
N ILE A 676 -11.96 41.27 59.97
CA ILE A 676 -12.71 40.43 60.94
C ILE A 676 -11.86 40.03 62.16
N ALA A 677 -10.61 39.61 61.94
CA ALA A 677 -9.68 39.22 63.01
C ALA A 677 -9.19 40.44 63.80
N GLU A 678 -8.87 41.55 63.12
CA GLU A 678 -8.43 42.78 63.77
C GLU A 678 -9.58 43.47 64.55
N ILE A 679 -10.81 43.40 64.04
CA ILE A 679 -12.00 43.92 64.73
C ILE A 679 -12.36 43.05 65.95
N GLY A 680 -12.28 41.71 65.87
CA GLY A 680 -12.53 40.82 67.01
C GLY A 680 -11.58 41.06 68.18
N ILE A 681 -10.29 41.20 67.89
CA ILE A 681 -9.25 41.55 68.88
C ILE A 681 -9.50 42.96 69.45
N ARG A 682 -9.83 43.95 68.60
CA ARG A 682 -10.14 45.32 69.05
C ARG A 682 -11.41 45.42 69.89
N ILE A 683 -12.44 44.60 69.66
CA ILE A 683 -13.61 44.53 70.57
C ILE A 683 -13.21 43.94 71.90
N ALA A 684 -12.39 42.89 71.91
CA ALA A 684 -11.91 42.25 73.13
C ALA A 684 -11.15 43.23 74.02
N GLU A 685 -10.28 44.02 73.40
CA GLU A 685 -9.57 45.11 74.06
C GLU A 685 -10.55 46.19 74.55
N LEU A 686 -11.48 46.64 73.71
CA LEU A 686 -12.42 47.73 74.04
C LEU A 686 -13.43 47.36 75.14
N VAL A 687 -13.93 46.11 75.16
CA VAL A 687 -14.84 45.60 76.20
C VAL A 687 -14.07 45.36 77.51
N ARG A 688 -12.84 44.82 77.44
CA ARG A 688 -11.98 44.65 78.62
C ARG A 688 -11.62 45.99 79.26
N ASP A 689 -11.25 46.98 78.45
CA ASP A 689 -10.82 48.30 78.92
C ASP A 689 -11.98 49.15 79.48
N GLU A 690 -13.20 49.05 78.93
CA GLU A 690 -14.32 49.92 79.33
C GLU A 690 -15.33 49.24 80.29
N VAL A 691 -15.60 47.93 80.14
CA VAL A 691 -16.63 47.21 80.91
C VAL A 691 -16.03 46.51 82.12
N ILE A 692 -14.94 45.73 81.94
CA ILE A 692 -14.31 44.95 83.03
C ILE A 692 -13.63 45.88 84.06
N ALA A 693 -12.86 46.86 83.59
CA ALA A 693 -12.15 47.82 84.46
C ALA A 693 -13.08 48.68 85.35
N ARG A 694 -14.36 48.85 84.97
CA ARG A 694 -15.36 49.56 85.77
C ARG A 694 -16.14 48.65 86.70
N LEU A 695 -16.38 47.38 86.32
CA LEU A 695 -17.07 46.40 87.16
C LEU A 695 -16.21 45.85 88.31
N GLU A 696 -14.87 45.83 88.18
CA GLU A 696 -13.95 45.42 89.26
C GLU A 696 -13.95 46.34 90.50
N ARG A 697 -14.52 47.55 90.43
CA ARG A 697 -14.52 48.50 91.55
C ARG A 697 -15.51 48.18 92.67
N ASP A 698 -16.55 47.37 92.39
CA ASP A 698 -17.59 47.02 93.37
C ASP A 698 -17.64 45.50 93.58
N GLY A 699 -17.15 45.03 94.73
CA GLY A 699 -16.94 43.61 95.05
C GLY A 699 -18.18 42.69 95.14
N ALA A 700 -19.35 43.11 94.64
CA ALA A 700 -20.58 42.32 94.60
C ALA A 700 -20.93 41.79 93.18
N ARG A 701 -20.02 41.93 92.20
CA ARG A 701 -20.32 41.77 90.75
C ARG A 701 -19.36 40.85 89.98
N VAL A 702 -18.73 39.88 90.68
CA VAL A 702 -17.75 38.93 90.09
C VAL A 702 -18.38 37.98 89.06
N ASP A 703 -19.65 37.62 89.22
CA ASP A 703 -20.31 36.63 88.34
C ASP A 703 -20.48 37.14 86.89
N TYR A 704 -20.82 38.42 86.69
CA TYR A 704 -20.98 39.01 85.36
C TYR A 704 -19.64 39.18 84.62
N VAL A 705 -18.57 39.53 85.35
CA VAL A 705 -17.22 39.68 84.79
C VAL A 705 -16.71 38.33 84.29
N SER A 706 -16.89 37.27 85.08
CA SER A 706 -16.47 35.91 84.69
C SER A 706 -17.21 35.39 83.46
N GLU A 707 -18.49 35.76 83.28
CA GLU A 707 -19.28 35.32 82.12
C GLU A 707 -18.87 36.06 80.84
N VAL A 708 -18.64 37.38 80.92
CA VAL A 708 -18.12 38.18 79.80
C VAL A 708 -16.68 37.77 79.42
N GLU A 709 -15.79 37.57 80.40
CA GLU A 709 -14.43 37.07 80.14
C GLU A 709 -14.41 35.68 79.48
N GLY A 710 -15.33 34.80 79.88
CA GLY A 710 -15.49 33.48 79.25
C GLY A 710 -15.86 33.58 77.77
N MET A 711 -16.83 34.43 77.42
CA MET A 711 -17.22 34.68 76.02
C MET A 711 -16.10 35.36 75.23
N MET A 712 -15.32 36.26 75.86
CA MET A 712 -14.21 36.93 75.19
C MET A 712 -13.05 35.98 74.86
N ALA A 713 -12.70 35.08 75.78
CA ALA A 713 -11.69 34.06 75.53
C ALA A 713 -12.11 33.09 74.41
N GLU A 714 -13.40 32.80 74.30
CA GLU A 714 -13.96 31.98 73.23
C GLU A 714 -13.92 32.70 71.87
N ILE A 715 -14.18 34.01 71.82
CA ILE A 715 -14.02 34.84 70.61
C ILE A 715 -12.55 34.87 70.16
N GLU A 716 -11.60 35.08 71.08
CA GLU A 716 -10.16 35.12 70.77
C GLU A 716 -9.66 33.78 70.22
N LEU A 717 -10.10 32.66 70.81
CA LEU A 717 -9.81 31.31 70.33
C LEU A 717 -10.35 31.07 68.92
N LEU A 718 -11.61 31.44 68.66
CA LEU A 718 -12.24 31.31 67.34
C LEU A 718 -11.55 32.21 66.31
N SER A 719 -11.21 33.46 66.64
CA SER A 719 -10.48 34.37 65.75
C SER A 719 -9.11 33.80 65.33
N GLY A 720 -8.42 33.07 66.21
CA GLY A 720 -7.16 32.39 65.87
C GLY A 720 -7.32 31.16 64.96
N ALA A 721 -8.51 30.55 64.91
CA ALA A 721 -8.80 29.36 64.11
C ALA A 721 -9.20 29.66 62.65
N GLU A 722 -9.40 30.94 62.30
CA GLU A 722 -9.86 31.39 60.98
C GLU A 722 -8.80 31.23 59.88
N ALA A 723 -7.56 31.66 60.15
CA ALA A 723 -6.50 31.70 59.12
C ALA A 723 -6.16 30.32 58.51
N PRO A 724 -6.09 29.21 59.27
CA PRO A 724 -5.93 27.87 58.70
C PRO A 724 -7.06 27.43 57.77
N MET A 725 -8.32 27.80 58.05
CA MET A 725 -9.46 27.42 57.22
C MET A 725 -9.44 28.13 55.85
N ARG A 726 -9.05 29.41 55.82
CA ARG A 726 -8.85 30.16 54.57
C ARG A 726 -7.67 29.63 53.76
N ALA A 727 -6.57 29.27 54.43
CA ALA A 727 -5.42 28.68 53.77
C ALA A 727 -5.78 27.36 53.08
N ALA A 728 -6.63 26.52 53.69
CA ALA A 728 -7.15 25.30 53.08
C ALA A 728 -7.96 25.58 51.81
N ILE A 729 -8.90 26.54 51.82
CA ILE A 729 -9.67 26.95 50.64
C ILE A 729 -8.73 27.43 49.51
N GLY A 730 -7.73 28.26 49.83
CA GLY A 730 -6.74 28.75 48.87
C GLY A 730 -5.88 27.63 48.26
N GLU A 731 -5.48 26.65 49.07
CA GLU A 731 -4.76 25.46 48.62
C GLU A 731 -5.60 24.61 47.65
N ARG A 732 -6.89 24.37 47.97
CA ARG A 732 -7.81 23.64 47.10
C ARG A 732 -8.02 24.34 45.75
N LEU A 733 -8.21 25.66 45.76
CA LEU A 733 -8.33 26.45 44.53
C LEU A 733 -7.06 26.38 43.67
N GLN A 734 -5.89 26.45 44.30
CA GLN A 734 -4.63 26.31 43.59
C GLN A 734 -4.46 24.90 42.99
N ASN A 735 -4.81 23.84 43.74
CA ASN A 735 -4.75 22.47 43.24
C ASN A 735 -5.70 22.23 42.06
N LEU A 736 -6.92 22.79 42.12
CA LEU A 736 -7.89 22.69 41.05
C LEU A 736 -7.36 23.33 39.74
N GLU A 737 -6.69 24.48 39.85
CA GLU A 737 -6.06 25.14 38.70
C GLU A 737 -4.89 24.33 38.13
N ILE A 738 -4.08 23.67 38.97
CA ILE A 738 -3.01 22.77 38.52
C ILE A 738 -3.59 21.59 37.73
N LEU A 739 -4.62 20.92 38.27
CA LEU A 739 -5.27 19.79 37.61
C LEU A 739 -5.95 20.20 36.30
N ARG A 740 -6.52 21.41 36.24
CA ARG A 740 -7.05 22.00 34.99
C ARG A 740 -5.96 22.16 33.94
N GLN A 741 -4.79 22.69 34.31
CA GLN A 741 -3.66 22.83 33.39
C GLN A 741 -3.16 21.45 32.91
N GLU A 742 -3.14 20.45 33.77
CA GLU A 742 -2.78 19.08 33.41
C GLU A 742 -3.76 18.46 32.40
N TYR A 743 -5.07 18.68 32.57
CA TYR A 743 -6.10 18.26 31.61
C TYR A 743 -5.86 18.87 30.23
N PHE A 744 -5.74 20.21 30.13
CA PHE A 744 -5.54 20.87 28.84
C PHE A 744 -4.21 20.50 28.19
N THR A 745 -3.17 20.29 29.00
CA THR A 745 -1.86 19.82 28.51
C THR A 745 -1.97 18.42 27.92
N ALA A 746 -2.63 17.50 28.62
CA ALA A 746 -2.86 16.14 28.13
C ALA A 746 -3.73 16.14 26.85
N GLN A 747 -4.78 16.95 26.82
CA GLN A 747 -5.65 17.09 25.66
C GLN A 747 -4.89 17.66 24.43
N ALA A 748 -4.13 18.73 24.61
CA ALA A 748 -3.31 19.33 23.56
C ALA A 748 -2.24 18.35 23.05
N GLU A 749 -1.61 17.60 23.96
CA GLU A 749 -0.66 16.54 23.63
C GLU A 749 -1.32 15.44 22.78
N GLY A 750 -2.50 14.97 23.17
CA GLY A 750 -3.27 13.96 22.42
C GLY A 750 -3.65 14.42 21.01
N PHE A 751 -4.15 15.65 20.86
CA PHE A 751 -4.50 16.18 19.53
C PHE A 751 -3.28 16.52 18.66
N ARG A 752 -2.15 16.90 19.27
CA ARG A 752 -0.88 17.03 18.55
C ARG A 752 -0.45 15.66 18.04
N LEU A 753 -0.52 14.63 18.88
CA LEU A 753 -0.14 13.27 18.53
C LEU A 753 -1.03 12.67 17.42
N LEU A 754 -2.34 12.97 17.43
CA LEU A 754 -3.25 12.62 16.32
C LEU A 754 -2.82 13.28 15.00
N ARG A 755 -2.41 14.55 15.02
CA ARG A 755 -1.89 15.26 13.83
C ARG A 755 -0.54 14.72 13.37
N GLU A 756 0.34 14.37 14.30
CA GLU A 756 1.63 13.72 14.00
C GLU A 756 1.40 12.36 13.32
N ARG A 757 0.47 11.54 13.84
CA ARG A 757 0.05 10.28 13.22
C ARG A 757 -0.56 10.49 11.83
N GLU A 758 -1.43 11.50 11.65
CA GLU A 758 -2.01 11.82 10.34
C GLU A 758 -0.93 12.24 9.33
N ALA A 759 0.02 13.09 9.74
CA ALA A 759 1.14 13.52 8.90
C ALA A 759 2.05 12.34 8.53
N PHE A 760 2.33 11.45 9.49
CA PHE A 760 3.06 10.20 9.27
C PHE A 760 2.35 9.32 8.23
N ASN A 761 1.04 9.10 8.39
CA ASN A 761 0.26 8.30 7.43
C ASN A 761 0.24 8.92 6.03
N LYS A 762 0.16 10.25 5.91
CA LYS A 762 0.28 10.95 4.61
C LYS A 762 1.66 10.78 3.99
N SER A 763 2.73 10.87 4.78
CA SER A 763 4.10 10.63 4.32
C SER A 763 4.29 9.19 3.87
N LEU A 764 3.77 8.22 4.65
CA LEU A 764 3.78 6.80 4.33
C LEU A 764 3.06 6.52 3.01
N ALA A 765 1.86 7.06 2.82
CA ALA A 765 1.10 6.92 1.58
C ALA A 765 1.88 7.47 0.37
N ALA A 766 2.57 8.60 0.52
CA ALA A 766 3.40 9.16 -0.55
C ALA A 766 4.62 8.28 -0.87
N MET A 767 5.27 7.68 0.13
CA MET A 767 6.38 6.74 -0.06
C MET A 767 5.91 5.46 -0.75
N VAL A 768 4.81 4.86 -0.30
CA VAL A 768 4.20 3.68 -0.94
C VAL A 768 3.81 3.99 -2.38
N GLN A 769 3.22 5.16 -2.65
CA GLN A 769 2.86 5.57 -4.01
C GLN A 769 4.11 5.73 -4.90
N LYS A 770 5.20 6.29 -4.38
CA LYS A 770 6.47 6.40 -5.10
C LYS A 770 7.04 5.02 -5.43
N ASN A 771 7.08 4.10 -4.47
CA ASN A 771 7.55 2.72 -4.69
C ASN A 771 6.71 2.01 -5.76
N ARG A 772 5.38 2.20 -5.77
CA ARG A 772 4.50 1.67 -6.84
C ARG A 772 4.86 2.18 -8.22
N TYR A 773 5.15 3.47 -8.38
CA TYR A 773 5.58 4.00 -9.68
C TYR A 773 6.94 3.45 -10.12
N GLN A 774 7.87 3.31 -9.18
CA GLN A 774 9.19 2.75 -9.47
C GLN A 774 9.10 1.27 -9.85
N ASP A 775 8.30 0.49 -9.11
CA ASP A 775 7.99 -0.92 -9.41
C ASP A 775 7.45 -1.08 -10.84
N MET A 776 6.44 -0.27 -11.23
CA MET A 776 5.89 -0.32 -12.59
C MET A 776 6.93 -0.07 -13.69
N VAL A 777 7.82 0.92 -13.50
CA VAL A 777 8.87 1.24 -14.48
C VAL A 777 9.92 0.13 -14.55
N LEU A 778 10.29 -0.43 -13.40
CA LEU A 778 11.26 -1.52 -13.33
C LEU A 778 10.72 -2.81 -13.97
N ARG A 779 9.45 -3.16 -13.75
CA ARG A 779 8.81 -4.32 -14.42
C ARG A 779 8.84 -4.19 -15.94
N LEU A 780 8.60 -2.99 -16.47
CA LEU A 780 8.74 -2.73 -17.91
C LEU A 780 10.17 -2.97 -18.38
N SER A 781 11.16 -2.44 -17.65
CA SER A 781 12.58 -2.62 -17.97
C SER A 781 13.02 -4.10 -17.89
N ARG A 782 12.52 -4.85 -16.89
CA ARG A 782 12.76 -6.29 -16.75
C ARG A 782 12.20 -7.04 -17.95
N ASN A 783 10.94 -6.79 -18.31
CA ASN A 783 10.29 -7.47 -19.43
C ASN A 783 11.05 -7.25 -20.75
N GLU A 784 11.58 -6.04 -20.99
CA GLU A 784 12.42 -5.76 -22.16
C GLU A 784 13.76 -6.52 -22.11
N ALA A 785 14.40 -6.57 -20.94
CA ALA A 785 15.65 -7.31 -20.73
C ALA A 785 15.46 -8.81 -20.97
N MET A 786 14.38 -9.40 -20.43
CA MET A 786 13.99 -10.79 -20.65
C MET A 786 13.81 -11.13 -22.13
N GLY A 787 13.11 -10.28 -22.88
CA GLY A 787 12.93 -10.49 -24.33
C GLY A 787 14.25 -10.50 -25.12
N LYS A 788 15.22 -9.66 -24.72
CA LYS A 788 16.57 -9.64 -25.32
C LYS A 788 17.35 -10.91 -24.97
N TYR A 789 17.32 -11.32 -23.71
CA TYR A 789 17.93 -12.57 -23.26
C TYR A 789 17.39 -13.78 -24.02
N GLN A 790 16.06 -13.91 -24.14
CA GLN A 790 15.41 -15.00 -24.86
C GLN A 790 15.87 -15.09 -26.33
N THR A 791 16.05 -13.93 -26.98
CA THR A 791 16.57 -13.88 -28.35
C THR A 791 18.02 -14.35 -28.42
N ALA A 792 18.86 -13.91 -27.49
CA ALA A 792 20.27 -14.32 -27.40
C ALA A 792 20.42 -15.82 -27.06
N PHE A 793 19.62 -16.33 -26.12
CA PHE A 793 19.57 -17.75 -25.76
C PHE A 793 19.20 -18.63 -26.96
N ASN A 794 18.12 -18.28 -27.68
CA ASN A 794 17.73 -19.02 -28.89
C ASN A 794 18.84 -19.02 -29.95
N HIS A 795 19.63 -17.95 -30.04
CA HIS A 795 20.78 -17.88 -30.93
C HIS A 795 21.93 -18.81 -30.47
N ALA A 796 22.20 -18.85 -29.17
CA ALA A 796 23.17 -19.77 -28.58
C ALA A 796 22.76 -21.24 -28.78
N ALA A 797 21.47 -21.57 -28.58
CA ALA A 797 20.93 -22.91 -28.82
C ALA A 797 21.10 -23.34 -30.29
N ARG A 798 20.82 -22.42 -31.23
CA ARG A 798 21.04 -22.66 -32.67
C ARG A 798 22.50 -23.00 -32.98
N TYR A 799 23.47 -22.22 -32.49
CA TYR A 799 24.89 -22.53 -32.72
C TYR A 799 25.36 -23.79 -31.98
N THR A 800 24.82 -24.08 -30.81
CA THR A 800 25.11 -25.33 -30.10
C THR A 800 24.65 -26.54 -30.92
N TRP A 801 23.47 -26.47 -31.54
CA TRP A 801 22.99 -27.51 -32.44
C TRP A 801 23.84 -27.65 -33.70
N LEU A 802 24.26 -26.54 -34.32
CA LEU A 802 25.18 -26.55 -35.46
C LEU A 802 26.56 -27.13 -35.10
N THR A 803 27.03 -26.87 -33.88
CA THR A 803 28.28 -27.46 -33.34
C THR A 803 28.14 -28.98 -33.23
N ALA A 804 27.00 -29.47 -32.74
CA ALA A 804 26.72 -30.90 -32.69
C ALA A 804 26.68 -31.53 -34.10
N LYS A 805 26.14 -30.83 -35.10
CA LYS A 805 26.18 -31.27 -36.51
C LYS A 805 27.59 -31.30 -37.09
N ALA A 806 28.41 -30.28 -36.80
CA ALA A 806 29.81 -30.27 -37.22
C ALA A 806 30.60 -31.42 -36.57
N TYR A 807 30.35 -31.70 -35.29
CA TYR A 807 30.91 -32.84 -34.57
C TYR A 807 30.52 -34.17 -35.21
N ASP A 808 29.24 -34.36 -35.53
CA ASP A 808 28.73 -35.57 -36.19
C ASP A 808 29.39 -35.78 -37.55
N PHE A 809 29.46 -34.70 -38.34
CA PHE A 809 30.07 -34.73 -39.66
C PHE A 809 31.55 -35.14 -39.61
N GLU A 810 32.35 -34.51 -38.75
CA GLU A 810 33.79 -34.78 -38.68
C GLU A 810 34.11 -36.14 -38.03
N THR A 811 33.33 -36.56 -37.04
CA THR A 811 33.59 -37.82 -36.34
C THR A 811 33.00 -39.02 -37.08
N SER A 812 31.90 -38.85 -37.83
CA SER A 812 31.23 -39.87 -38.64
C SER A 812 31.03 -41.20 -37.87
N LEU A 813 30.67 -41.11 -36.60
CA LEU A 813 30.50 -42.26 -35.72
C LEU A 813 29.23 -43.04 -36.05
N ASP A 814 29.25 -44.35 -35.79
CA ASP A 814 28.03 -45.16 -35.86
C ASP A 814 27.00 -44.64 -34.85
N PRO A 815 25.69 -44.58 -35.18
CA PRO A 815 24.65 -44.10 -34.26
C PRO A 815 24.59 -44.84 -32.91
N GLY A 816 25.04 -46.10 -32.85
CA GLY A 816 25.14 -46.88 -31.61
C GLY A 816 26.41 -46.63 -30.79
N HIS A 817 27.34 -45.82 -31.28
CA HIS A 817 28.57 -45.47 -30.58
C HIS A 817 28.27 -44.53 -29.41
N SER A 818 28.89 -44.76 -28.25
CA SER A 818 28.61 -43.98 -27.02
C SER A 818 28.96 -42.49 -27.13
N ALA A 819 29.86 -42.13 -28.04
CA ALA A 819 30.23 -40.75 -28.33
C ALA A 819 29.46 -40.14 -29.51
N ALA A 820 28.52 -40.86 -30.14
CA ALA A 820 27.71 -40.29 -31.21
C ALA A 820 26.77 -39.20 -30.66
N PRO A 821 26.56 -38.09 -31.39
CA PRO A 821 25.79 -36.94 -30.90
C PRO A 821 24.26 -37.13 -31.00
N GLY A 822 23.77 -38.30 -31.44
CA GLY A 822 22.34 -38.57 -31.65
C GLY A 822 21.43 -38.11 -30.50
N PRO A 823 21.66 -38.55 -29.25
CA PRO A 823 20.86 -38.12 -28.10
C PRO A 823 20.97 -36.62 -27.77
N VAL A 824 22.07 -35.98 -28.16
CA VAL A 824 22.36 -34.59 -27.85
C VAL A 824 21.48 -33.65 -28.68
N TYR A 825 21.08 -34.04 -29.90
CA TYR A 825 20.20 -33.22 -30.73
C TYR A 825 18.86 -32.91 -30.05
N ASP A 826 18.20 -33.94 -29.52
CA ASP A 826 16.92 -33.80 -28.83
C ASP A 826 17.07 -33.01 -27.53
N GLN A 827 18.20 -33.18 -26.84
CA GLN A 827 18.53 -32.45 -25.62
C GLN A 827 18.65 -30.94 -25.91
N ILE A 828 19.42 -30.54 -26.94
CA ILE A 828 19.61 -29.12 -27.30
C ILE A 828 18.29 -28.44 -27.65
N VAL A 829 17.38 -29.13 -28.36
CA VAL A 829 16.08 -28.56 -28.76
C VAL A 829 15.17 -28.31 -27.56
N LYS A 830 15.28 -29.13 -26.51
CA LYS A 830 14.47 -29.04 -25.28
C LYS A 830 15.10 -28.16 -24.21
N GLU A 831 16.37 -27.81 -24.36
CA GLU A 831 17.13 -27.07 -23.36
C GLU A 831 16.63 -25.63 -23.22
N ARG A 832 16.54 -25.15 -21.97
CA ARG A 832 16.13 -23.80 -21.59
C ARG A 832 17.13 -23.09 -20.68
N GLN A 833 18.24 -23.74 -20.34
CA GLN A 833 19.31 -23.18 -19.52
C GLN A 833 20.62 -22.97 -20.29
N LEU A 834 21.33 -21.89 -19.96
CA LEU A 834 22.71 -21.70 -20.44
C LEU A 834 23.69 -22.67 -19.78
N GLY A 835 23.45 -23.09 -18.53
CA GLY A 835 24.38 -23.91 -17.76
C GLY A 835 25.53 -23.10 -17.15
N LEU A 836 26.55 -23.80 -16.66
CA LEU A 836 27.70 -23.20 -15.98
C LEU A 836 28.76 -22.70 -16.98
N TRP A 837 29.15 -21.42 -16.87
CA TRP A 837 30.24 -20.82 -17.62
C TRP A 837 31.32 -20.31 -16.66
N SER A 838 32.57 -20.71 -16.86
CA SER A 838 33.72 -20.28 -16.05
C SER A 838 34.69 -19.51 -16.93
N ASP A 839 34.94 -18.25 -16.61
CA ASP A 839 35.83 -17.36 -17.38
C ASP A 839 35.49 -17.33 -18.89
N GLY A 840 34.20 -17.31 -19.24
CA GLY A 840 33.71 -17.32 -20.63
C GLY A 840 33.69 -18.70 -21.30
N VAL A 841 34.14 -19.76 -20.62
CA VAL A 841 34.22 -21.11 -21.18
C VAL A 841 33.11 -22.02 -20.63
N PRO A 842 32.48 -22.85 -21.48
CA PRO A 842 31.52 -23.86 -21.03
C PRO A 842 32.12 -24.83 -20.01
N ALA A 843 31.41 -25.11 -18.92
CA ALA A 843 31.81 -26.06 -17.89
C ALA A 843 30.70 -27.10 -17.61
N ALA A 844 31.08 -28.23 -16.99
CA ALA A 844 30.14 -29.27 -16.57
C ALA A 844 29.68 -29.09 -15.11
N GLY A 845 28.51 -29.64 -14.79
CA GLY A 845 28.02 -29.80 -13.42
C GLY A 845 26.68 -29.13 -13.12
N GLN A 846 26.10 -28.42 -14.09
CA GLN A 846 24.83 -27.69 -13.93
C GLN A 846 23.90 -27.81 -15.15
N GLY A 847 24.14 -28.77 -16.06
CA GLY A 847 23.34 -28.96 -17.26
C GLY A 847 23.45 -27.79 -18.24
N GLY A 848 22.39 -27.57 -19.02
CA GLY A 848 22.32 -26.47 -19.97
C GLY A 848 23.17 -26.65 -21.23
N LEU A 849 23.15 -25.63 -22.07
CA LEU A 849 23.97 -25.58 -23.30
C LEU A 849 25.47 -25.70 -23.02
N ALA A 850 25.94 -25.16 -21.89
CA ALA A 850 27.35 -25.22 -21.51
C ALA A 850 27.85 -26.65 -21.29
N GLU A 851 27.09 -27.47 -20.57
CA GLU A 851 27.50 -28.86 -20.30
C GLU A 851 27.51 -29.69 -21.59
N ILE A 852 26.54 -29.45 -22.48
CA ILE A 852 26.48 -30.08 -23.80
C ILE A 852 27.72 -29.71 -24.63
N LEU A 853 28.07 -28.42 -24.71
CA LEU A 853 29.24 -27.94 -25.42
C LEU A 853 30.54 -28.51 -24.83
N ASN A 854 30.67 -28.48 -23.50
CA ASN A 854 31.83 -29.02 -22.81
C ASN A 854 32.00 -30.53 -23.06
N HIS A 855 30.90 -31.29 -23.06
CA HIS A 855 30.94 -32.72 -23.37
C HIS A 855 31.36 -33.00 -24.82
N LEU A 856 30.79 -32.27 -25.80
CA LEU A 856 31.16 -32.41 -27.21
C LEU A 856 32.64 -32.10 -27.44
N ASN A 857 33.13 -30.99 -26.88
CA ASN A 857 34.54 -30.61 -27.00
C ASN A 857 35.46 -31.63 -26.29
N GLY A 858 35.13 -32.04 -25.07
CA GLY A 858 35.89 -33.06 -24.34
C GLY A 858 36.03 -34.37 -25.12
N ASN A 859 34.94 -34.85 -25.74
CA ASN A 859 34.98 -36.02 -26.61
C ASN A 859 35.81 -35.76 -27.87
N PHE A 860 35.64 -34.60 -28.50
CA PHE A 860 36.34 -34.26 -29.73
C PHE A 860 37.86 -34.20 -29.54
N GLN A 861 38.34 -33.61 -28.45
CA GLN A 861 39.78 -33.54 -28.15
C GLN A 861 40.44 -34.92 -28.04
N VAL A 862 39.68 -35.94 -27.63
CA VAL A 862 40.16 -37.34 -27.60
C VAL A 862 40.03 -37.99 -28.98
N LEU A 863 38.86 -37.88 -29.61
CA LEU A 863 38.54 -38.53 -30.88
C LEU A 863 39.36 -37.98 -32.04
N LYS A 864 39.67 -36.68 -32.06
CA LYS A 864 40.49 -36.02 -33.08
C LYS A 864 41.81 -36.75 -33.32
N GLY A 865 42.46 -37.21 -32.24
CA GLY A 865 43.68 -38.01 -32.32
C GLY A 865 43.44 -39.48 -32.71
N GLN A 866 42.39 -40.10 -32.16
CA GLN A 866 42.07 -41.52 -32.44
C GLN A 866 41.63 -41.77 -33.88
N LEU A 867 40.88 -40.83 -34.46
CA LEU A 867 40.38 -40.87 -35.83
C LEU A 867 41.41 -40.33 -36.84
N GLY A 868 42.54 -39.81 -36.35
CA GLY A 868 43.61 -39.26 -37.21
C GLY A 868 43.25 -37.94 -37.89
N ILE A 869 42.22 -37.24 -37.43
CA ILE A 869 41.77 -35.95 -37.98
C ILE A 869 42.84 -34.87 -37.77
N ASN A 870 43.64 -34.97 -36.70
CA ASN A 870 44.80 -34.10 -36.46
C ASN A 870 46.03 -34.40 -37.32
N ASN A 871 45.99 -35.38 -38.23
CA ASN A 871 47.13 -35.73 -39.07
C ASN A 871 46.81 -35.52 -40.56
N PRO A 872 46.75 -34.25 -41.02
CA PRO A 872 46.37 -33.93 -42.39
C PRO A 872 47.37 -34.55 -43.38
N GLN A 873 46.86 -35.34 -44.33
CA GLN A 873 47.65 -35.83 -45.46
C GLN A 873 47.51 -34.87 -46.64
N PHE A 874 48.58 -34.15 -46.95
CA PHE A 874 48.61 -33.27 -48.11
C PHE A 874 48.70 -34.10 -49.41
N ALA A 875 47.62 -34.14 -50.17
CA ALA A 875 47.62 -34.64 -51.54
C ALA A 875 47.74 -33.46 -52.51
N ALA A 876 48.83 -33.40 -53.28
CA ALA A 876 48.96 -32.47 -54.39
C ALA A 876 48.20 -33.03 -55.60
N GLU A 877 46.89 -32.82 -55.65
CA GLU A 877 46.08 -33.17 -56.81
C GLU A 877 46.30 -32.16 -57.94
N LYS A 878 46.50 -32.66 -59.16
CA LYS A 878 46.67 -31.81 -60.35
C LYS A 878 45.30 -31.62 -60.99
N ILE A 879 44.75 -30.41 -60.86
CA ILE A 879 43.50 -30.05 -61.53
C ILE A 879 43.76 -29.81 -63.01
N SER A 880 42.96 -30.43 -63.87
CA SER A 880 43.05 -30.22 -65.31
C SER A 880 42.40 -28.90 -65.70
N LEU A 881 43.21 -27.94 -66.16
CA LEU A 881 42.67 -26.68 -66.70
C LEU A 881 41.63 -26.98 -67.80
N ARG A 882 41.96 -27.87 -68.74
CA ARG A 882 41.08 -28.20 -69.87
C ARG A 882 39.81 -28.92 -69.44
N GLY A 883 39.96 -30.01 -68.70
CA GLY A 883 38.87 -30.94 -68.37
C GLY A 883 37.99 -30.48 -67.21
N GLU A 884 38.61 -29.93 -66.16
CA GLU A 884 37.91 -29.64 -64.91
C GLU A 884 37.54 -28.17 -64.79
N LEU A 885 38.47 -27.25 -65.09
CA LEU A 885 38.16 -25.80 -65.05
C LEU A 885 37.29 -25.38 -66.24
N PHE A 886 37.69 -25.73 -67.47
CA PHE A 886 36.98 -25.30 -68.68
C PHE A 886 35.92 -26.27 -69.17
N ARG A 887 35.79 -27.45 -68.54
CA ARG A 887 34.80 -28.49 -68.89
C ARG A 887 34.84 -28.88 -70.37
N ILE A 888 36.04 -28.87 -70.95
CA ILE A 888 36.29 -29.27 -72.35
C ILE A 888 36.76 -30.72 -72.34
N GLY A 889 36.24 -31.54 -73.25
CA GLY A 889 36.60 -32.95 -73.34
C GLY A 889 38.11 -33.19 -73.54
N PRO A 890 38.55 -34.45 -73.48
CA PRO A 890 39.95 -34.78 -73.74
C PRO A 890 40.39 -34.31 -75.16
N PRO A 891 41.69 -34.17 -75.39
CA PRO A 891 42.21 -33.92 -76.72
C PRO A 891 41.96 -35.10 -77.67
N LEU A 892 42.02 -34.86 -78.99
CA LEU A 892 41.70 -35.88 -80.00
C LEU A 892 42.58 -37.13 -79.89
N ASP A 893 43.85 -36.97 -79.50
CA ASP A 893 44.83 -38.04 -79.27
C ASP A 893 44.52 -38.88 -78.01
N ASP A 894 43.81 -38.32 -77.05
CA ASP A 894 43.34 -39.03 -75.84
C ASP A 894 41.85 -39.44 -75.92
N GLY A 895 41.33 -39.64 -77.13
CA GLY A 895 39.97 -40.16 -77.36
C GLY A 895 38.85 -39.11 -77.35
N GLY A 896 39.20 -37.82 -77.41
CA GLY A 896 38.26 -36.71 -77.57
C GLY A 896 37.79 -36.48 -79.01
N THR A 897 37.13 -35.34 -79.24
CA THR A 897 36.69 -34.92 -80.58
C THR A 897 37.53 -33.75 -81.09
N ALA A 898 37.65 -33.58 -82.41
CA ALA A 898 38.35 -32.42 -82.97
C ALA A 898 37.76 -31.07 -82.48
N ALA A 899 36.44 -31.03 -82.29
CA ALA A 899 35.74 -29.88 -81.71
C ALA A 899 36.18 -29.56 -80.26
N SER A 900 36.63 -30.56 -79.51
CA SER A 900 37.20 -30.39 -78.17
C SER A 900 38.51 -29.59 -78.23
N ASP A 901 39.40 -29.93 -79.16
CA ASP A 901 40.68 -29.22 -79.33
C ASP A 901 40.49 -27.78 -79.81
N ASP A 902 39.51 -27.57 -80.68
CA ASP A 902 39.20 -26.22 -81.16
C ASP A 902 38.64 -25.35 -80.03
N ARG A 903 37.71 -25.89 -79.22
CA ARG A 903 37.23 -25.22 -77.99
C ARG A 903 38.37 -24.93 -77.01
N TRP A 904 39.33 -25.84 -76.87
CA TRP A 904 40.48 -25.62 -75.98
C TRP A 904 41.37 -24.49 -76.47
N LYS A 905 41.66 -24.44 -77.77
CA LYS A 905 42.43 -23.36 -78.39
C LYS A 905 41.72 -22.01 -78.24
N ASP A 906 40.41 -21.97 -78.43
CA ASP A 906 39.63 -20.74 -78.27
C ASP A 906 39.62 -20.25 -76.82
N ALA A 907 39.47 -21.17 -75.85
CA ALA A 907 39.54 -20.86 -74.43
C ALA A 907 40.90 -20.27 -74.03
N LEU A 908 42.00 -20.81 -74.57
CA LEU A 908 43.34 -20.28 -74.37
C LEU A 908 43.52 -18.90 -75.02
N LYS A 909 43.14 -18.75 -76.30
CA LYS A 909 43.27 -17.48 -77.05
C LYS A 909 42.50 -16.33 -76.40
N ALA A 910 41.29 -16.60 -75.89
CA ALA A 910 40.47 -15.61 -75.21
C ALA A 910 41.12 -15.08 -73.91
N ARG A 911 42.14 -15.76 -73.39
CA ARG A 911 42.83 -15.44 -72.13
C ARG A 911 44.28 -15.05 -72.35
N ILE A 912 44.71 -14.89 -73.60
CA ILE A 912 45.99 -14.27 -73.92
C ILE A 912 45.83 -12.76 -73.76
N VAL A 913 46.54 -12.19 -72.78
CA VAL A 913 46.63 -10.74 -72.61
C VAL A 913 47.90 -10.25 -73.31
N PRO A 914 47.84 -9.20 -74.15
CA PRO A 914 49.01 -8.70 -74.88
C PRO A 914 50.13 -8.17 -73.99
N ASP A 915 49.79 -7.70 -72.79
CA ASP A 915 50.71 -7.09 -71.83
C ASP A 915 50.21 -7.36 -70.41
N LEU A 916 50.94 -8.19 -69.66
CA LEU A 916 50.60 -8.57 -68.29
C LEU A 916 50.67 -7.37 -67.33
N ASN A 917 51.43 -6.31 -67.64
CA ASN A 917 51.56 -5.13 -66.77
C ASN A 917 50.32 -4.23 -66.78
N LYS A 918 49.28 -4.59 -67.55
CA LYS A 918 47.99 -3.89 -67.55
C LYS A 918 46.94 -4.58 -66.69
N LEU A 919 47.25 -5.77 -66.15
CA LEU A 919 46.39 -6.49 -65.22
C LEU A 919 46.75 -6.08 -63.79
N PRO A 920 45.79 -5.63 -62.97
CA PRO A 920 46.04 -5.17 -61.61
C PRO A 920 46.73 -6.23 -60.74
N GLU A 921 46.51 -7.52 -61.01
CA GLU A 921 47.11 -8.61 -60.22
C GLU A 921 48.61 -8.81 -60.48
N PHE A 922 49.17 -8.22 -61.56
CA PHE A 922 50.57 -8.39 -61.98
C PHE A 922 51.41 -7.11 -61.88
N VAL A 923 50.82 -6.01 -61.42
CA VAL A 923 51.52 -4.76 -61.10
C VAL A 923 51.72 -4.70 -59.58
N ARG A 924 52.95 -4.92 -59.13
CA ARG A 924 53.35 -4.71 -57.73
C ARG A 924 53.79 -3.27 -57.48
#